data_AF-A0A4R2C7E9-F1
#
_entry.id   AF-A0A4R2C7E9-F1
#
_cell.length_a   1.000
_cell.length_b   1.000
_cell.length_c   1.000
_cell.angle_alpha   90.00
_cell.angle_beta   90.00
_cell.angle_gamma   90.00
#
_symmetry.space_group_name_H-M   'P 1'
#
loop_
_entity.id
_entity.type
_entity.pdbx_description
1 polymer ?
#
loop_
_entity_poly.entity_id
_entity_poly.type
_entity_poly.pdbx_seq_one_letter_code
_entity_poly.pdbx_strand_id
1 'polypeptide(L)'
;MPYLHDLVTTLAAPWVVLSPRSGQLTGVGAEGVYARDRRILSRLQVSVDGRAPVPVQVDERRTATTRYDAVLDGLGDSGHDPTVLLRRTREVSGDGLTERITLINRSHVSVDCELVVALGTDLAGTAAVRSEAAADLPALPPIPEADRLHWEDASGTRVTALFDPAPDGPVPDSAEAEAERGWQLKVDAGQEVSVIVHVSATFPVTDGFSIEPPASRPGYDEVEVGCDDTRVDRWLRRSLDDVAGLQLAAEEGERYLGAGPPWYLTLFGRDSLISAGMLIPVDPQLAAGTLRALARHQGTRVDPGAAEQPGKIPHELRAEVTDHGRGLVLPAAYYGTHDATQLWITTLHKAWRWGMPTDEVRALLPALQGALAWMRDYADPDGDGFLEYIDESGHGLANQGWKDSSDSVQWPDGTIATAPIALCEVQGYAYAAAIAGAELLTSFGLEGAEEWREWAANLRERFRETFWVDGYPAIALDGAKRPVAGPASNMGHLLGTGILDQAEEAVVADVLASGDLDSGFGLRTLSKAMTHFNPLGYHTGSVWPHDTAMTVQGLYAAGQSAAATSLVNGLVRAAEAFDYRLPELYGGSGLPEENTPTPYPLSCRPQAWAAAAAVAVVIAALGISPDVPNGTLRITPAENFPWKNLQLAGLRLGSGELSLALTDGELAVRNSPLEVQ
;
A
#
# COMPACT_ATOMS: atom_id res chain seq x y z
N MET A 1 15.02 -14.11 -1.81
CA MET A 1 14.30 -12.83 -1.98
C MET A 1 15.01 -11.78 -1.13
N PRO A 2 15.27 -10.58 -1.68
CA PRO A 2 16.00 -9.54 -0.97
C PRO A 2 15.19 -8.94 0.18
N TYR A 3 15.86 -8.63 1.29
CA TYR A 3 15.24 -7.97 2.44
C TYR A 3 15.02 -6.47 2.17
N LEU A 4 13.88 -5.95 2.65
CA LEU A 4 13.44 -4.57 2.50
C LEU A 4 13.41 -3.78 3.81
N HIS A 5 13.21 -4.45 4.95
CA HIS A 5 12.94 -3.79 6.23
C HIS A 5 14.00 -2.77 6.70
N ASP A 6 15.26 -2.96 6.31
CA ASP A 6 16.37 -2.06 6.68
C ASP A 6 16.65 -0.97 5.62
N LEU A 7 15.94 -0.98 4.50
CA LEU A 7 16.14 -0.03 3.41
C LEU A 7 15.37 1.27 3.67
N VAL A 8 15.97 2.37 3.25
CA VAL A 8 15.40 3.70 3.23
C VAL A 8 14.75 3.94 1.87
N THR A 9 13.48 4.35 1.89
CA THR A 9 12.66 4.54 0.70
C THR A 9 12.42 6.02 0.41
N THR A 10 12.90 6.50 -0.73
CA THR A 10 12.52 7.79 -1.33
C THR A 10 11.61 7.54 -2.52
N LEU A 11 10.40 8.09 -2.53
CA LEU A 11 9.33 7.68 -3.45
C LEU A 11 8.54 8.88 -3.97
N ALA A 12 8.34 8.92 -5.29
CA ALA A 12 7.24 9.59 -5.95
C ALA A 12 6.86 8.76 -7.18
N ALA A 13 5.88 7.88 -7.00
CA ALA A 13 5.53 6.84 -7.98
C ALA A 13 5.29 7.44 -9.39
N PRO A 14 5.81 6.83 -10.47
CA PRO A 14 6.34 5.48 -10.52
C PRO A 14 7.80 5.34 -10.07
N TRP A 15 8.48 6.43 -9.70
CA TRP A 15 9.89 6.38 -9.32
C TRP A 15 10.08 6.12 -7.83
N VAL A 16 10.96 5.17 -7.52
CA VAL A 16 11.35 4.87 -6.13
C VAL A 16 12.83 4.56 -6.05
N VAL A 17 13.46 4.96 -4.95
CA VAL A 17 14.83 4.61 -4.63
C VAL A 17 14.85 3.86 -3.31
N LEU A 18 15.46 2.67 -3.33
CA LEU A 18 15.72 1.87 -2.15
C LEU A 18 17.22 1.86 -1.89
N SER A 19 17.62 2.39 -0.75
CA SER A 19 19.02 2.48 -0.36
C SER A 19 19.27 2.02 1.07
N PRO A 20 20.45 1.49 1.38
CA PRO A 20 20.88 1.36 2.76
C PRO A 20 20.94 2.73 3.43
N ARG A 21 21.04 2.76 4.77
CA ARG A 21 21.15 4.01 5.56
C ARG A 21 22.36 4.89 5.20
N SER A 22 23.34 4.34 4.47
CA SER A 22 24.48 5.11 3.93
C SER A 22 24.15 5.91 2.67
N GLY A 23 23.01 5.65 2.02
CA GLY A 23 22.62 6.21 0.73
C GLY A 23 23.39 5.65 -0.47
N GLN A 24 24.39 4.79 -0.26
CA GLN A 24 25.23 4.17 -1.30
C GLN A 24 24.45 3.02 -1.94
N LEU A 25 24.14 3.09 -3.23
CA LEU A 25 23.52 1.98 -3.96
C LEU A 25 24.64 1.08 -4.51
N THR A 26 24.74 -0.14 -4.01
CA THR A 26 25.79 -1.12 -4.35
C THR A 26 25.33 -2.15 -5.37
N GLY A 27 24.02 -2.21 -5.65
CA GLY A 27 23.40 -3.22 -6.51
C GLY A 27 23.07 -4.54 -5.80
N VAL A 28 23.39 -4.65 -4.50
CA VAL A 28 23.12 -5.84 -3.69
C VAL A 28 21.63 -5.89 -3.30
N GLY A 29 21.03 -7.07 -3.41
CA GLY A 29 19.63 -7.30 -3.01
C GLY A 29 18.66 -6.39 -3.77
N ALA A 30 17.81 -5.67 -3.03
CA ALA A 30 16.80 -4.77 -3.58
C ALA A 30 17.28 -3.32 -3.72
N GLU A 31 18.56 -3.02 -3.50
CA GLU A 31 19.09 -1.69 -3.70
C GLU A 31 18.94 -1.25 -5.17
N GLY A 32 18.52 -0.01 -5.37
CA GLY A 32 18.40 0.55 -6.72
C GLY A 32 17.44 1.73 -6.84
N VAL A 33 17.47 2.34 -8.01
CA VAL A 33 16.46 3.26 -8.51
C VAL A 33 15.53 2.45 -9.41
N TYR A 34 14.23 2.50 -9.16
CA TYR A 34 13.21 1.78 -9.90
C TYR A 34 12.19 2.73 -10.51
N ALA A 35 11.68 2.36 -11.68
CA ALA A 35 10.50 2.96 -12.28
C ALA A 35 9.87 1.98 -13.26
N ARG A 36 8.54 1.93 -13.30
CA ARG A 36 7.75 1.11 -14.25
C ARG A 36 8.25 -0.34 -14.34
N ASP A 37 8.31 -1.01 -13.19
CA ASP A 37 8.78 -2.40 -13.05
C ASP A 37 10.22 -2.69 -13.52
N ARG A 38 11.06 -1.67 -13.66
CA ARG A 38 12.48 -1.81 -14.02
C ARG A 38 13.40 -1.18 -12.98
N ARG A 39 14.55 -1.82 -12.71
CA ARG A 39 15.67 -1.24 -11.96
C ARG A 39 16.48 -0.32 -12.89
N ILE A 40 16.12 0.96 -12.90
CA ILE A 40 16.71 2.03 -13.72
C ILE A 40 18.21 2.19 -13.45
N LEU A 41 18.61 2.18 -12.17
CA LEU A 41 20.01 2.12 -11.76
C LEU A 41 20.16 1.07 -10.66
N SER A 42 21.12 0.18 -10.81
CA SER A 42 21.52 -0.77 -9.76
C SER A 42 22.59 -0.15 -8.85
N ARG A 43 23.42 0.75 -9.39
CA ARG A 43 24.55 1.37 -8.67
C ARG A 43 24.51 2.90 -8.77
N LEU A 44 24.74 3.53 -7.62
CA LEU A 44 24.93 4.97 -7.43
C LEU A 44 25.77 5.13 -6.17
N GLN A 45 27.07 5.21 -6.37
CA GLN A 45 28.04 5.35 -5.27
C GLN A 45 28.81 6.64 -5.37
N VAL A 46 29.17 7.18 -4.21
CA VAL A 46 29.91 8.43 -4.07
C VAL A 46 31.13 8.18 -3.20
N SER A 47 32.30 8.58 -3.69
CA SER A 47 33.57 8.57 -2.95
C SER A 47 34.29 9.91 -3.04
N VAL A 48 35.10 10.24 -2.02
CA VAL A 48 35.99 11.40 -2.04
C VAL A 48 37.42 10.91 -1.80
N ASP A 49 38.37 11.30 -2.66
CA ASP A 49 39.75 10.82 -2.68
C ASP A 49 39.86 9.27 -2.63
N GLY A 50 38.99 8.60 -3.38
CA GLY A 50 38.92 7.14 -3.45
C GLY A 50 38.37 6.46 -2.18
N ARG A 51 37.80 7.22 -1.24
CA ARG A 51 37.24 6.68 0.02
C ARG A 51 35.73 6.90 0.08
N ALA A 52 35.02 5.88 0.58
CA ALA A 52 33.60 6.01 0.88
C ALA A 52 33.39 6.95 2.09
N PRO A 53 32.43 7.89 2.02
CA PRO A 53 32.04 8.72 3.15
C PRO A 53 31.53 7.87 4.32
N VAL A 54 31.84 8.28 5.55
CA VAL A 54 31.38 7.59 6.76
C VAL A 54 29.96 8.08 7.10
N PRO A 55 28.92 7.22 7.01
CA PRO A 55 27.54 7.66 7.21
C PRO A 55 27.29 8.03 8.68
N VAL A 56 26.60 9.15 8.91
CA VAL A 56 26.26 9.66 10.25
C VAL A 56 24.76 9.64 10.48
N GLN A 57 23.98 10.17 9.54
CA GLN A 57 22.54 10.31 9.69
C GLN A 57 21.81 10.13 8.37
N VAL A 58 20.62 9.54 8.45
CA VAL A 58 19.60 9.63 7.41
C VAL A 58 18.35 10.30 7.98
N ASP A 59 17.76 11.19 7.21
CA ASP A 59 16.59 12.00 7.54
C ASP A 59 15.55 11.87 6.42
N GLU A 60 14.47 11.14 6.68
CA GLU A 60 13.36 10.86 5.75
C GLU A 60 12.29 11.97 5.79
N ARG A 61 12.70 13.24 5.62
CA ARG A 61 11.88 14.45 5.81
C ARG A 61 10.49 14.41 5.18
N ARG A 62 10.44 13.93 3.94
CA ARG A 62 9.22 13.77 3.13
C ARG A 62 9.35 12.45 2.36
N THR A 63 8.25 11.88 1.90
CA THR A 63 8.26 10.63 1.13
C THR A 63 9.12 10.74 -0.13
N ALA A 64 9.05 11.88 -0.81
CA ALA A 64 9.81 12.17 -2.03
C ALA A 64 11.22 12.73 -1.79
N THR A 65 11.64 12.94 -0.54
CA THR A 65 12.94 13.56 -0.24
C THR A 65 13.63 12.92 0.96
N THR A 66 14.85 12.44 0.75
CA THR A 66 15.69 11.89 1.81
C THR A 66 17.03 12.58 1.84
N ARG A 67 17.51 12.89 3.05
CA ARG A 67 18.82 13.50 3.27
C ARG A 67 19.74 12.51 3.99
N TYR A 68 20.95 12.36 3.49
CA TYR A 68 22.02 11.59 4.10
C TYR A 68 23.16 12.54 4.46
N ASP A 69 23.59 12.53 5.72
CA ASP A 69 24.78 13.25 6.15
C ASP A 69 25.88 12.23 6.49
N ALA A 70 27.08 12.49 5.99
CA ALA A 70 28.28 11.70 6.20
C ALA A 70 29.47 12.62 6.50
N VAL A 71 30.53 12.05 7.09
CA VAL A 71 31.80 12.74 7.34
C VAL A 71 32.91 12.15 6.48
N LEU A 72 33.93 12.96 6.21
CA LEU A 72 35.06 12.59 5.36
C LEU A 72 36.34 12.58 6.19
N ASP A 73 36.83 11.38 6.47
CA ASP A 73 38.01 11.19 7.30
C ASP A 73 39.30 11.59 6.57
N GLY A 74 40.12 12.38 7.27
CA GLY A 74 41.43 12.82 6.77
C GLY A 74 41.40 14.08 5.91
N LEU A 75 40.25 14.75 5.79
CA LEU A 75 40.12 16.07 5.16
C LEU A 75 39.85 17.16 6.20
N GLY A 76 40.36 18.36 5.94
CA GLY A 76 40.20 19.52 6.83
C GLY A 76 41.23 19.55 7.97
N ASP A 77 40.76 19.83 9.19
CA ASP A 77 41.62 19.96 10.37
C ASP A 77 42.11 18.60 10.89
N SER A 78 43.30 18.56 11.50
CA SER A 78 43.92 17.35 12.08
C SER A 78 43.41 16.98 13.49
N GLY A 79 42.31 17.61 13.92
CA GLY A 79 41.71 17.42 15.23
C GLY A 79 40.94 16.11 15.38
N HIS A 80 40.29 15.93 16.54
CA HIS A 80 39.43 14.77 16.79
C HIS A 80 38.09 14.86 16.06
N ASP A 81 37.54 16.07 15.93
CA ASP A 81 36.21 16.27 15.36
C ASP A 81 36.27 16.33 13.82
N PRO A 82 35.34 15.67 13.11
CA PRO A 82 35.26 15.78 11.65
C PRO A 82 34.86 17.20 11.25
N THR A 83 35.63 17.80 10.35
CA THR A 83 35.43 19.19 9.91
C THR A 83 35.00 19.31 8.45
N VAL A 84 34.94 18.20 7.72
CA VAL A 84 34.43 18.14 6.35
C VAL A 84 33.30 17.12 6.28
N LEU A 85 32.16 17.57 5.76
CA LEU A 85 30.97 16.75 5.63
C LEU A 85 30.62 16.54 4.16
N LEU A 86 30.01 15.40 3.88
CA LEU A 86 29.30 15.16 2.64
C LEU A 86 27.81 15.04 2.93
N ARG A 87 27.03 15.95 2.36
CA ARG A 87 25.57 15.87 2.40
C ARG A 87 25.05 15.41 1.06
N ARG A 88 24.16 14.42 1.08
CA ARG A 88 23.42 13.97 -0.10
C ARG A 88 21.94 14.23 0.11
N THR A 89 21.33 15.01 -0.77
CA THR A 89 19.88 15.20 -0.81
C THR A 89 19.35 14.49 -2.05
N ARG A 90 18.52 13.47 -1.81
CA ARG A 90 17.86 12.65 -2.82
C ARG A 90 16.42 13.10 -2.96
N GLU A 91 16.03 13.52 -4.15
CA GLU A 91 14.68 13.98 -4.49
C GLU A 91 14.15 13.15 -5.66
N VAL A 92 12.93 12.64 -5.53
CA VAL A 92 12.28 11.84 -6.57
C VAL A 92 11.00 12.54 -7.03
N SER A 93 10.73 12.52 -8.34
CA SER A 93 9.51 13.05 -8.94
C SER A 93 8.86 12.01 -9.86
N GLY A 94 7.75 12.37 -10.53
CA GLY A 94 7.13 11.51 -11.54
C GLY A 94 8.02 11.25 -12.76
N ASP A 95 9.06 12.04 -12.96
CA ASP A 95 9.89 12.04 -14.17
C ASP A 95 11.31 11.52 -13.95
N GLY A 96 11.74 11.33 -12.69
CA GLY A 96 13.11 10.96 -12.42
C GLY A 96 13.58 11.14 -10.99
N LEU A 97 14.90 11.02 -10.83
CA LEU A 97 15.65 11.21 -9.61
C LEU A 97 16.59 12.42 -9.76
N THR A 98 16.69 13.24 -8.72
CA THR A 98 17.75 14.23 -8.55
C THR A 98 18.55 13.89 -7.30
N GLU A 99 19.86 13.68 -7.47
CA GLU A 99 20.82 13.48 -6.39
C GLU A 99 21.72 14.71 -6.30
N ARG A 100 21.59 15.50 -5.22
CA ARG A 100 22.47 16.63 -4.93
C ARG A 100 23.52 16.21 -3.90
N ILE A 101 24.79 16.26 -4.28
CA ILE A 101 25.95 15.89 -3.48
C ILE A 101 26.70 17.16 -3.12
N THR A 102 26.66 17.56 -1.85
CA THR A 102 27.26 18.80 -1.34
C THR A 102 28.42 18.49 -0.41
N LEU A 103 29.62 18.95 -0.78
CA LEU A 103 30.79 18.97 0.08
C LEU A 103 30.75 20.24 0.94
N ILE A 104 30.83 20.08 2.26
CA ILE A 104 30.71 21.18 3.23
C ILE A 104 32.01 21.26 4.03
N ASN A 105 32.75 22.34 3.88
CA ASN A 105 33.99 22.57 4.62
C ASN A 105 33.72 23.46 5.84
N ARG A 106 33.93 22.92 7.04
CA ARG A 106 33.86 23.63 8.33
C ARG A 106 35.22 23.70 9.04
N SER A 107 36.29 23.28 8.36
CA SER A 107 37.66 23.38 8.85
C SER A 107 38.22 24.79 8.72
N HIS A 108 39.42 25.01 9.26
CA HIS A 108 40.14 26.26 9.14
C HIS A 108 40.98 26.38 7.86
N VAL A 109 41.01 25.34 7.03
CA VAL A 109 41.85 25.26 5.81
C VAL A 109 40.99 25.07 4.56
N SER A 110 41.52 25.45 3.40
CA SER A 110 40.92 25.06 2.12
C SER A 110 41.15 23.56 1.89
N VAL A 111 40.16 22.89 1.31
CA VAL A 111 40.21 21.45 0.99
C VAL A 111 40.19 21.30 -0.52
N ASP A 112 41.23 20.65 -1.05
CA ASP A 112 41.29 20.20 -2.44
C ASP A 112 41.10 18.67 -2.44
N CYS A 113 40.10 18.18 -3.16
CA CYS A 113 39.78 16.75 -3.21
C CYS A 113 39.11 16.36 -4.53
N GLU A 114 39.13 15.06 -4.83
CA GLU A 114 38.39 14.48 -5.94
C GLU A 114 37.07 13.87 -5.46
N LEU A 115 35.93 14.37 -5.94
CA LEU A 115 34.64 13.70 -5.79
C LEU A 115 34.43 12.76 -6.98
N VAL A 116 34.07 11.50 -6.74
CA VAL A 116 33.73 10.53 -7.79
C VAL A 116 32.32 9.99 -7.56
N VAL A 117 31.54 9.93 -8.64
CA VAL A 117 30.24 9.26 -8.70
C VAL A 117 30.33 8.08 -9.65
N ALA A 118 30.07 6.88 -9.13
CA ALA A 118 30.00 5.64 -9.91
C ALA A 118 28.54 5.25 -10.15
N LEU A 119 28.14 5.14 -11.41
CA LEU A 119 26.80 4.74 -11.85
C LEU A 119 26.84 3.43 -12.63
N GLY A 120 25.79 2.61 -12.48
CA GLY A 120 25.64 1.36 -13.21
C GLY A 120 24.19 0.89 -13.25
N THR A 121 23.86 0.09 -14.25
CA THR A 121 22.53 -0.47 -14.43
C THR A 121 22.56 -1.85 -15.08
N ASP A 122 21.55 -2.65 -14.75
CA ASP A 122 21.24 -3.92 -15.37
C ASP A 122 19.85 -3.92 -16.06
N LEU A 123 19.07 -2.84 -15.90
CA LEU A 123 17.68 -2.70 -16.35
C LEU A 123 16.79 -3.93 -16.04
N ALA A 124 17.11 -4.61 -14.93
CA ALA A 124 16.41 -5.82 -14.52
C ALA A 124 14.95 -5.53 -14.22
N GLY A 125 14.06 -6.45 -14.62
CA GLY A 125 12.67 -6.42 -14.19
C GLY A 125 12.56 -6.63 -12.67
N THR A 126 11.58 -6.00 -12.02
CA THR A 126 11.35 -6.12 -10.57
C THR A 126 11.17 -7.57 -10.13
N ALA A 127 10.53 -8.41 -10.95
CA ALA A 127 10.39 -9.84 -10.69
C ALA A 127 11.74 -10.59 -10.67
N ALA A 128 12.66 -10.26 -11.57
CA ALA A 128 14.01 -10.83 -11.60
C ALA A 128 14.85 -10.37 -10.40
N VAL A 129 14.70 -9.12 -9.96
CA VAL A 129 15.35 -8.63 -8.74
C VAL A 129 14.79 -9.35 -7.51
N ARG A 130 13.46 -9.48 -7.42
CA ARG A 130 12.78 -10.16 -6.30
C ARG A 130 13.17 -11.63 -6.19
N SER A 131 13.29 -12.34 -7.32
CA SER A 131 13.69 -13.75 -7.38
C SER A 131 15.20 -13.97 -7.30
N GLU A 132 15.99 -12.91 -7.22
CA GLU A 132 17.47 -12.89 -7.28
C GLU A 132 18.08 -13.29 -8.64
N ALA A 133 17.26 -13.61 -9.64
CA ALA A 133 17.69 -13.90 -11.00
C ALA A 133 18.41 -12.71 -11.67
N ALA A 134 18.20 -11.47 -11.20
CA ALA A 134 18.90 -10.29 -11.68
C ALA A 134 20.43 -10.37 -11.49
N ALA A 135 20.92 -11.16 -10.53
CA ALA A 135 22.36 -11.33 -10.30
C ALA A 135 23.10 -12.00 -11.48
N ASP A 136 22.36 -12.74 -12.31
CA ASP A 136 22.90 -13.42 -13.49
C ASP A 136 22.78 -12.57 -14.77
N LEU A 137 22.17 -11.39 -14.71
CA LEU A 137 22.06 -10.49 -15.86
C LEU A 137 23.38 -9.75 -16.10
N PRO A 138 23.82 -9.59 -17.36
CA PRO A 138 24.98 -8.78 -17.66
C PRO A 138 24.68 -7.31 -17.37
N ALA A 139 25.60 -6.63 -16.70
CA ALA A 139 25.54 -5.19 -16.58
C ALA A 139 25.66 -4.52 -17.96
N LEU A 140 24.94 -3.42 -18.15
CA LEU A 140 24.91 -2.71 -19.43
C LEU A 140 26.05 -1.67 -19.48
N PRO A 141 26.91 -1.71 -20.51
CA PRO A 141 27.95 -0.70 -20.66
C PRO A 141 27.30 0.67 -20.94
N PRO A 142 27.76 1.75 -20.29
CA PRO A 142 27.29 3.10 -20.58
C PRO A 142 27.79 3.57 -21.94
N ILE A 143 27.02 4.46 -22.57
CA ILE A 143 27.45 5.33 -23.67
C ILE A 143 27.78 6.69 -23.05
N PRO A 144 29.07 7.02 -22.87
CA PRO A 144 29.47 8.21 -22.14
C PRO A 144 29.59 9.43 -23.07
N GLU A 145 29.15 10.58 -22.56
CA GLU A 145 29.29 11.90 -23.20
C GLU A 145 29.91 12.91 -22.20
N ALA A 146 30.20 14.12 -22.66
CA ALA A 146 30.89 15.13 -21.84
C ALA A 146 30.14 15.45 -20.53
N ASP A 147 28.82 15.61 -20.58
CA ASP A 147 27.98 16.02 -19.45
C ASP A 147 26.99 14.94 -18.98
N ARG A 148 27.01 13.74 -19.58
CA ARG A 148 26.00 12.70 -19.32
C ARG A 148 26.49 11.28 -19.56
N LEU A 149 25.73 10.31 -19.06
CA LEU A 149 25.81 8.89 -19.40
C LEU A 149 24.45 8.40 -19.91
N HIS A 150 24.48 7.49 -20.87
CA HIS A 150 23.30 6.80 -21.39
C HIS A 150 23.42 5.29 -21.28
N TRP A 151 22.29 4.62 -21.04
CA TRP A 151 22.16 3.17 -21.16
C TRP A 151 20.90 2.87 -21.95
N GLU A 152 20.92 1.83 -22.78
CA GLU A 152 19.76 1.37 -23.54
C GLU A 152 19.78 -0.14 -23.64
N ASP A 153 18.66 -0.78 -23.35
CA ASP A 153 18.50 -2.22 -23.55
C ASP A 153 17.87 -2.53 -24.92
N ALA A 154 17.77 -3.83 -25.24
CA ALA A 154 17.12 -4.27 -26.47
C ALA A 154 15.60 -4.03 -26.49
N SER A 155 14.97 -3.74 -25.34
CA SER A 155 13.53 -3.42 -25.28
C SER A 155 13.23 -1.96 -25.66
N GLY A 156 14.26 -1.11 -25.73
CA GLY A 156 14.12 0.32 -26.03
C GLY A 156 13.93 1.19 -24.79
N THR A 157 14.16 0.65 -23.59
CA THR A 157 14.25 1.45 -22.38
C THR A 157 15.59 2.18 -22.38
N ARG A 158 15.55 3.52 -22.34
CA ARG A 158 16.76 4.36 -22.31
C ARG A 158 16.84 5.15 -21.02
N VAL A 159 17.95 5.02 -20.32
CA VAL A 159 18.26 5.77 -19.08
C VAL A 159 19.30 6.84 -19.37
N THR A 160 19.12 8.02 -18.80
CA THR A 160 20.04 9.14 -18.91
C THR A 160 20.41 9.64 -17.51
N ALA A 161 21.71 9.73 -17.23
CA ALA A 161 22.23 10.45 -16.06
C ALA A 161 22.96 11.71 -16.54
N LEU A 162 22.39 12.88 -16.25
CA LEU A 162 22.95 14.20 -16.56
C LEU A 162 23.65 14.78 -15.34
N PHE A 163 24.81 15.39 -15.53
CA PHE A 163 25.63 15.97 -14.47
C PHE A 163 25.68 17.49 -14.53
N ASP A 164 25.58 18.14 -13.37
CA ASP A 164 25.76 19.58 -13.22
C ASP A 164 26.62 19.91 -11.97
N PRO A 165 27.82 20.51 -12.13
CA PRO A 165 28.50 20.80 -13.38
C PRO A 165 28.95 19.54 -14.12
N ALA A 166 29.34 19.69 -15.39
CA ALA A 166 29.92 18.61 -16.17
C ALA A 166 31.18 18.03 -15.44
N PRO A 167 31.41 16.71 -15.46
CA PRO A 167 32.55 16.09 -14.81
C PRO A 167 33.88 16.50 -15.44
N ASP A 168 34.93 16.49 -14.62
CA ASP A 168 36.31 16.72 -15.05
C ASP A 168 36.87 15.48 -15.77
N GLY A 169 37.85 15.72 -16.65
CA GLY A 169 38.59 14.66 -17.33
C GLY A 169 37.95 14.17 -18.65
N PRO A 170 38.65 13.28 -19.37
CA PRO A 170 38.17 12.74 -20.63
C PRO A 170 36.98 11.78 -20.41
N VAL A 171 36.13 11.67 -21.42
CA VAL A 171 35.07 10.67 -21.48
C VAL A 171 35.71 9.28 -21.38
N PRO A 172 35.35 8.43 -20.39
CA PRO A 172 35.94 7.11 -20.23
C PRO A 172 35.60 6.19 -21.43
N ASP A 173 36.47 5.23 -21.75
CA ASP A 173 36.21 4.24 -22.80
C ASP A 173 35.06 3.30 -22.36
N SER A 174 34.09 3.05 -23.25
CA SER A 174 32.79 2.41 -22.95
C SER A 174 32.85 0.88 -22.71
N ALA A 175 34.01 0.34 -22.29
CA ALA A 175 34.22 -1.09 -22.17
C ALA A 175 33.90 -1.67 -20.78
N GLU A 176 33.80 -0.82 -19.75
CA GLU A 176 33.46 -1.24 -18.39
C GLU A 176 31.97 -1.11 -18.12
N ALA A 177 31.42 -2.05 -17.34
CA ALA A 177 30.02 -2.10 -16.94
C ALA A 177 29.62 -0.94 -16.01
N GLU A 178 30.59 -0.25 -15.43
CA GLU A 178 30.43 0.83 -14.49
C GLU A 178 31.11 2.07 -15.04
N ALA A 179 30.46 3.22 -14.92
CA ALA A 179 31.06 4.50 -15.29
C ALA A 179 31.28 5.35 -14.05
N GLU A 180 32.54 5.68 -13.82
CA GLU A 180 32.97 6.65 -12.84
C GLU A 180 33.12 8.02 -13.50
N ARG A 181 32.53 9.04 -12.87
CA ARG A 181 32.69 10.45 -13.26
C ARG A 181 33.23 11.24 -12.07
N GLY A 182 34.28 12.03 -12.31
CA GLY A 182 35.03 12.73 -11.26
C GLY A 182 34.94 14.25 -11.35
N TRP A 183 35.11 14.94 -10.23
CA TRP A 183 35.25 16.39 -10.12
C TRP A 183 36.39 16.74 -9.17
N GLN A 184 37.30 17.59 -9.62
CA GLN A 184 38.37 18.18 -8.83
C GLN A 184 37.82 19.43 -8.14
N LEU A 185 37.51 19.29 -6.86
CA LEU A 185 36.83 20.32 -6.07
C LEU A 185 37.82 21.01 -5.16
N LYS A 186 37.75 22.34 -5.15
CA LYS A 186 38.36 23.18 -4.13
C LYS A 186 37.29 23.87 -3.31
N VAL A 187 37.25 23.60 -2.00
CA VAL A 187 36.27 24.16 -1.07
C VAL A 187 36.98 24.92 0.03
N ASP A 188 36.86 26.25 -0.03
CA ASP A 188 37.47 27.14 0.97
C ASP A 188 36.81 26.98 2.35
N ALA A 189 37.53 27.40 3.39
CA ALA A 189 37.07 27.34 4.77
C ALA A 189 35.69 28.03 4.92
N GLY A 190 34.74 27.31 5.51
CA GLY A 190 33.37 27.79 5.71
C GLY A 190 32.47 27.74 4.47
N GLN A 191 32.96 27.32 3.30
CA GLN A 191 32.18 27.23 2.06
C GLN A 191 31.60 25.83 1.83
N GLU A 192 30.75 25.73 0.81
CA GLU A 192 30.18 24.49 0.31
C GLU A 192 30.13 24.50 -1.22
N VAL A 193 30.29 23.33 -1.84
CA VAL A 193 30.21 23.13 -3.30
C VAL A 193 29.33 21.91 -3.56
N SER A 194 28.49 21.97 -4.60
CA SER A 194 27.57 20.89 -4.95
C SER A 194 27.79 20.38 -6.38
N VAL A 195 27.61 19.08 -6.52
CA VAL A 195 27.43 18.37 -7.79
C VAL A 195 26.04 17.76 -7.79
N ILE A 196 25.34 17.83 -8.92
CA ILE A 196 23.98 17.34 -9.10
C ILE A 196 23.99 16.26 -10.18
N VAL A 197 23.30 15.15 -9.91
CA VAL A 197 23.02 14.08 -10.87
C VAL A 197 21.52 14.00 -11.09
N HIS A 198 21.07 14.23 -12.32
CA HIS A 198 19.69 14.05 -12.73
C HIS A 198 19.54 12.77 -13.53
N VAL A 199 18.70 11.85 -13.05
CA VAL A 199 18.43 10.57 -13.69
C VAL A 199 17.01 10.57 -14.25
N SER A 200 16.86 10.31 -15.53
CA SER A 200 15.58 10.16 -16.22
C SER A 200 15.58 8.92 -17.11
N ALA A 201 14.40 8.46 -17.51
CA ALA A 201 14.24 7.32 -18.40
C ALA A 201 13.10 7.52 -19.39
N THR A 202 13.28 6.97 -20.60
CA THR A 202 12.20 6.78 -21.58
C THR A 202 11.93 5.29 -21.74
N PHE A 203 10.66 4.94 -21.86
CA PHE A 203 10.19 3.56 -21.92
C PHE A 203 9.51 3.28 -23.26
N PRO A 204 9.53 2.02 -23.75
CA PRO A 204 8.76 1.64 -24.93
C PRO A 204 7.27 1.85 -24.71
N VAL A 205 6.54 2.11 -25.80
CA VAL A 205 5.07 2.17 -25.79
C VAL A 205 4.53 0.75 -25.66
N THR A 206 3.63 0.53 -24.71
CA THR A 206 2.97 -0.75 -24.47
C THR A 206 1.55 -0.74 -25.00
N ASP A 207 1.08 -1.83 -25.62
CA ASP A 207 -0.31 -1.96 -26.09
C ASP A 207 -1.31 -2.23 -24.93
N GLY A 208 -0.81 -2.55 -23.73
CA GLY A 208 -1.59 -2.87 -22.53
C GLY A 208 -1.62 -1.74 -21.49
N PHE A 209 -1.71 -2.12 -20.21
CA PHE A 209 -1.73 -1.17 -19.09
C PHE A 209 -0.39 -0.45 -18.95
N SER A 210 -0.43 0.86 -18.69
CA SER A 210 0.76 1.69 -18.48
C SER A 210 0.78 2.27 -17.08
N ILE A 211 1.98 2.33 -16.48
CA ILE A 211 2.21 2.85 -15.14
C ILE A 211 2.69 4.29 -15.27
N GLU A 212 1.76 5.24 -15.15
CA GLU A 212 2.03 6.66 -15.37
C GLU A 212 1.96 7.46 -14.05
N PRO A 213 2.77 8.52 -13.89
CA PRO A 213 2.57 9.48 -12.82
C PRO A 213 1.27 10.27 -13.05
N PRO A 214 0.60 10.74 -11.98
CA PRO A 214 -0.54 11.63 -12.15
C PRO A 214 -0.08 13.02 -12.65
N ALA A 215 -0.91 13.66 -13.49
CA ALA A 215 -0.62 15.00 -14.03
C ALA A 215 -0.44 16.07 -12.94
N SER A 216 -1.11 15.88 -11.81
CA SER A 216 -0.85 16.60 -10.57
C SER A 216 -0.90 15.60 -9.42
N ARG A 217 -0.01 15.77 -8.43
CA ARG A 217 0.02 14.96 -7.21
C ARG A 217 -0.49 15.81 -6.06
N PRO A 218 -1.77 15.68 -5.66
CA PRO A 218 -2.28 16.39 -4.50
C PRO A 218 -1.50 16.00 -3.25
N GLY A 219 -1.08 17.01 -2.50
CA GLY A 219 -0.68 16.85 -1.11
C GLY A 219 -1.91 16.90 -0.20
N TYR A 220 -1.69 16.64 1.09
CA TYR A 220 -2.74 16.61 2.11
C TYR A 220 -2.45 17.56 3.28
N ASP A 221 -1.66 18.61 3.04
CA ASP A 221 -1.30 19.58 4.09
C ASP A 221 -2.54 20.34 4.65
N GLU A 222 -3.67 20.30 3.95
CA GLU A 222 -4.96 20.84 4.40
C GLU A 222 -5.69 19.97 5.44
N VAL A 223 -5.30 18.71 5.58
CA VAL A 223 -5.87 17.82 6.59
C VAL A 223 -5.15 18.08 7.91
N GLU A 224 -5.83 18.82 8.79
CA GLU A 224 -5.29 19.16 10.10
C GLU A 224 -5.76 18.13 11.14
N VAL A 225 -4.81 17.66 11.94
CA VAL A 225 -5.09 16.81 13.10
C VAL A 225 -4.43 17.40 14.34
N GLY A 226 -5.16 17.41 15.45
CA GLY A 226 -4.64 17.71 16.77
C GLY A 226 -5.17 16.68 17.76
N CYS A 227 -4.31 16.04 18.54
CA CYS A 227 -4.70 15.01 19.49
C CYS A 227 -3.90 15.17 20.79
N ASP A 228 -4.49 14.82 21.93
CA ASP A 228 -3.77 14.76 23.21
C ASP A 228 -2.65 13.70 23.19
N ASP A 229 -2.78 12.64 22.38
CA ASP A 229 -1.67 11.77 21.98
C ASP A 229 -0.99 12.27 20.70
N THR A 230 0.13 12.98 20.86
CA THR A 230 0.93 13.54 19.75
C THR A 230 1.47 12.50 18.76
N ARG A 231 1.43 11.20 19.07
CA ARG A 231 1.81 10.14 18.12
C ARG A 231 0.79 9.99 17.01
N VAL A 232 -0.49 10.28 17.27
CA VAL A 232 -1.58 10.21 16.27
C VAL A 232 -1.35 11.25 15.18
N ASP A 233 -0.99 12.48 15.54
CA ASP A 233 -0.67 13.56 14.60
C ASP A 233 0.50 13.17 13.69
N ARG A 234 1.60 12.68 14.27
CA ARG A 234 2.79 12.25 13.51
C ARG A 234 2.49 11.08 12.58
N TRP A 235 1.71 10.11 13.05
CA TRP A 235 1.29 8.96 12.25
C TRP A 235 0.44 9.39 11.05
N LEU A 236 -0.61 10.20 11.27
CA LEU A 236 -1.48 10.64 10.18
C LEU A 236 -0.73 11.49 9.15
N ARG A 237 0.11 12.44 9.58
CA ARG A 237 0.90 13.27 8.68
C ARG A 237 1.86 12.45 7.83
N ARG A 238 2.58 11.50 8.42
CA ARG A 238 3.48 10.62 7.68
C ARG A 238 2.72 9.72 6.71
N SER A 239 1.62 9.12 7.15
CA SER A 239 0.76 8.31 6.27
C SER A 239 0.23 9.09 5.08
N LEU A 240 -0.25 10.32 5.25
CA LEU A 240 -0.75 11.13 4.15
C LEU A 240 0.38 11.55 3.18
N ASP A 241 1.58 11.84 3.69
CA ASP A 241 2.77 12.09 2.86
C ASP A 241 3.16 10.84 2.05
N ASP A 242 3.04 9.64 2.63
CA ASP A 242 3.22 8.36 1.94
C ASP A 242 2.15 8.11 0.87
N VAL A 243 0.87 8.38 1.18
CA VAL A 243 -0.24 8.33 0.20
C VAL A 243 0.04 9.24 -0.98
N ALA A 244 0.47 10.49 -0.72
CA ALA A 244 0.84 11.41 -1.79
C ALA A 244 1.93 10.83 -2.69
N GLY A 245 2.99 10.25 -2.11
CA GLY A 245 4.08 9.61 -2.85
C GLY A 245 3.69 8.35 -3.64
N LEU A 246 2.63 7.63 -3.23
CA LEU A 246 2.16 6.38 -3.86
C LEU A 246 1.20 6.59 -5.04
N GLN A 247 0.72 7.82 -5.28
CA GLN A 247 -0.22 8.09 -6.36
C GLN A 247 0.37 7.83 -7.75
N LEU A 248 -0.40 7.14 -8.57
CA LEU A 248 -0.21 6.84 -9.98
C LEU A 248 -1.47 7.27 -10.76
N ALA A 249 -1.40 7.22 -12.09
CA ALA A 249 -2.53 7.45 -12.96
C ALA A 249 -2.69 6.33 -14.00
N ALA A 250 -3.94 5.99 -14.27
CA ALA A 250 -4.36 5.10 -15.35
C ALA A 250 -4.81 5.95 -16.56
N GLU A 251 -5.49 5.32 -17.52
CA GLU A 251 -6.00 6.00 -18.72
C GLU A 251 -6.87 7.21 -18.36
N GLU A 252 -6.83 8.25 -19.21
CA GLU A 252 -7.53 9.53 -18.99
C GLU A 252 -7.07 10.30 -17.73
N GLY A 253 -5.96 9.89 -17.10
CA GLY A 253 -5.41 10.54 -15.91
C GLY A 253 -6.14 10.15 -14.62
N GLU A 254 -6.87 9.03 -14.61
CA GLU A 254 -7.56 8.56 -13.40
C GLU A 254 -6.56 8.17 -12.31
N ARG A 255 -6.62 8.85 -11.18
CA ARG A 255 -5.71 8.61 -10.06
C ARG A 255 -6.06 7.31 -9.34
N TYR A 256 -5.03 6.55 -8.98
CA TYR A 256 -5.09 5.40 -8.08
C TYR A 256 -3.80 5.34 -7.23
N LEU A 257 -3.73 4.41 -6.28
CA LEU A 257 -2.51 4.17 -5.48
C LEU A 257 -1.81 2.91 -5.95
N GLY A 258 -0.50 3.00 -6.22
CA GLY A 258 0.34 1.81 -6.30
C GLY A 258 0.39 1.13 -4.93
N ALA A 259 0.23 -0.19 -4.88
CA ALA A 259 0.09 -0.93 -3.62
C ALA A 259 1.32 -0.77 -2.72
N GLY A 260 2.53 -0.95 -3.25
CA GLY A 260 3.75 -0.62 -2.51
C GLY A 260 5.06 -0.93 -3.23
N PRO A 261 6.10 -0.10 -3.05
CA PRO A 261 7.37 -0.27 -3.72
C PRO A 261 8.25 -1.38 -3.12
N PRO A 262 9.14 -1.97 -3.95
CA PRO A 262 9.26 -1.75 -5.40
C PRO A 262 8.42 -2.74 -6.21
N TRP A 263 7.80 -3.75 -5.56
CA TRP A 263 7.21 -4.90 -6.22
C TRP A 263 5.81 -4.66 -6.78
N TYR A 264 5.06 -3.75 -6.17
CA TYR A 264 3.62 -3.62 -6.37
C TYR A 264 3.21 -2.19 -6.75
N LEU A 265 4.09 -1.41 -7.40
CA LEU A 265 3.77 -0.08 -7.93
C LEU A 265 2.99 -0.14 -9.26
N THR A 266 1.82 -0.77 -9.22
CA THR A 266 0.87 -0.82 -10.35
C THR A 266 -0.57 -0.88 -9.82
N LEU A 267 -1.57 -0.96 -10.71
CA LEU A 267 -2.97 -1.04 -10.32
C LEU A 267 -3.33 -2.46 -9.82
N PHE A 268 -3.32 -2.63 -8.50
CA PHE A 268 -3.91 -3.78 -7.82
C PHE A 268 -5.35 -3.45 -7.41
N GLY A 269 -6.33 -4.21 -7.90
CA GLY A 269 -7.75 -3.91 -7.70
C GLY A 269 -8.12 -3.86 -6.22
N ARG A 270 -7.85 -4.94 -5.49
CA ARG A 270 -8.13 -5.05 -4.06
C ARG A 270 -7.42 -3.96 -3.24
N ASP A 271 -6.11 -3.85 -3.36
CA ASP A 271 -5.29 -2.89 -2.61
C ASP A 271 -5.76 -1.45 -2.85
N SER A 272 -6.03 -1.10 -4.12
CA SER A 272 -6.49 0.23 -4.49
C SER A 272 -7.88 0.52 -3.94
N LEU A 273 -8.80 -0.44 -3.97
CA LEU A 273 -10.16 -0.29 -3.44
C LEU A 273 -10.17 -0.14 -1.92
N ILE A 274 -9.42 -0.97 -1.20
CA ILE A 274 -9.31 -0.86 0.26
C ILE A 274 -8.69 0.49 0.63
N SER A 275 -7.56 0.85 0.01
CA SER A 275 -6.84 2.09 0.31
C SER A 275 -7.69 3.32 -0.02
N ALA A 276 -8.23 3.40 -1.24
CA ALA A 276 -9.05 4.54 -1.66
C ALA A 276 -10.35 4.62 -0.84
N GLY A 277 -10.97 3.48 -0.51
CA GLY A 277 -12.15 3.41 0.35
C GLY A 277 -11.90 3.95 1.77
N MET A 278 -10.72 3.70 2.34
CA MET A 278 -10.28 4.28 3.62
C MET A 278 -10.00 5.79 3.51
N LEU A 279 -9.55 6.25 2.34
CA LEU A 279 -9.18 7.64 2.06
C LEU A 279 -10.33 8.53 1.58
N ILE A 280 -11.52 7.99 1.30
CA ILE A 280 -12.70 8.79 0.89
C ILE A 280 -12.91 10.06 1.75
N PRO A 281 -12.76 10.03 3.10
CA PRO A 281 -12.93 11.23 3.92
C PRO A 281 -11.94 12.36 3.65
N VAL A 282 -10.81 12.10 3.00
CA VAL A 282 -9.76 13.09 2.70
C VAL A 282 -9.53 13.30 1.20
N ASP A 283 -9.75 12.27 0.37
CA ASP A 283 -9.59 12.32 -1.09
C ASP A 283 -10.69 11.51 -1.81
N PRO A 284 -11.93 12.01 -1.87
CA PRO A 284 -13.00 11.32 -2.60
C PRO A 284 -12.73 11.20 -4.10
N GLN A 285 -11.89 12.09 -4.65
CA GLN A 285 -11.50 12.07 -6.06
C GLN A 285 -10.54 10.92 -6.40
N LEU A 286 -9.69 10.51 -5.45
CA LEU A 286 -8.86 9.31 -5.59
C LEU A 286 -9.72 8.04 -5.68
N ALA A 287 -10.78 7.94 -4.87
CA ALA A 287 -11.73 6.83 -4.95
C ALA A 287 -12.51 6.84 -6.27
N ALA A 288 -12.99 8.01 -6.71
CA ALA A 288 -13.67 8.16 -7.99
C ALA A 288 -12.78 7.73 -9.19
N GLY A 289 -11.51 8.16 -9.19
CA GLY A 289 -10.53 7.75 -10.20
C GLY A 289 -10.25 6.25 -10.18
N THR A 290 -10.03 5.67 -8.99
CA THR A 290 -9.80 4.23 -8.81
C THR A 290 -10.98 3.41 -9.34
N LEU A 291 -12.22 3.81 -9.03
CA LEU A 291 -13.44 3.15 -9.50
C LEU A 291 -13.54 3.16 -11.03
N ARG A 292 -13.27 4.31 -11.67
CA ARG A 292 -13.28 4.46 -13.13
C ARG A 292 -12.17 3.65 -13.80
N ALA A 293 -10.95 3.70 -13.27
CA ALA A 293 -9.83 2.92 -13.78
C ALA A 293 -10.14 1.43 -13.78
N LEU A 294 -10.62 0.89 -12.65
CA LEU A 294 -10.98 -0.53 -12.55
C LEU A 294 -12.19 -0.92 -13.40
N ALA A 295 -13.19 -0.04 -13.54
CA ALA A 295 -14.35 -0.30 -14.38
C ALA A 295 -14.00 -0.42 -15.87
N ARG A 296 -13.01 0.35 -16.36
CA ARG A 296 -12.53 0.24 -17.76
C ARG A 296 -11.88 -1.11 -18.05
N HIS A 297 -11.32 -1.75 -17.04
CA HIS A 297 -10.67 -3.06 -17.11
C HIS A 297 -11.53 -4.17 -16.49
N GLN A 298 -12.85 -3.97 -16.38
CA GLN A 298 -13.75 -5.03 -15.93
C GLN A 298 -13.77 -6.17 -16.95
N GLY A 299 -13.71 -7.41 -16.48
CA GLY A 299 -13.67 -8.60 -17.32
C GLY A 299 -14.90 -8.69 -18.23
N THR A 300 -14.69 -9.17 -19.47
CA THR A 300 -15.73 -9.24 -20.51
C THR A 300 -15.85 -10.61 -21.16
N ARG A 301 -14.94 -11.52 -20.86
CA ARG A 301 -14.87 -12.88 -21.41
C ARG A 301 -14.54 -13.87 -20.30
N VAL A 302 -14.77 -15.15 -20.60
CA VAL A 302 -14.31 -16.26 -19.75
C VAL A 302 -12.95 -16.71 -20.27
N ASP A 303 -11.90 -16.48 -19.48
CA ASP A 303 -10.52 -16.89 -19.78
C ASP A 303 -9.86 -17.47 -18.52
N PRO A 304 -9.79 -18.80 -18.38
CA PRO A 304 -9.16 -19.45 -17.23
C PRO A 304 -7.69 -19.08 -17.02
N GLY A 305 -6.93 -18.79 -18.09
CA GLY A 305 -5.51 -18.44 -17.99
C GLY A 305 -5.27 -17.08 -17.33
N ALA A 306 -6.21 -16.16 -17.48
CA ALA A 306 -6.22 -14.86 -16.81
C ALA A 306 -7.11 -14.82 -15.56
N ALA A 307 -7.81 -15.92 -15.26
CA ALA A 307 -8.93 -15.97 -14.31
C ALA A 307 -10.03 -14.94 -14.60
N GLU A 308 -10.16 -14.50 -15.86
CA GLU A 308 -11.11 -13.47 -16.29
C GLU A 308 -12.50 -14.07 -16.41
N GLN A 309 -13.50 -13.34 -15.89
CA GLN A 309 -14.91 -13.65 -16.07
C GLN A 309 -15.68 -12.35 -16.32
N PRO A 310 -16.79 -12.37 -17.07
CA PRO A 310 -17.62 -11.19 -17.30
C PRO A 310 -18.07 -10.54 -15.99
N GLY A 311 -17.82 -9.24 -15.84
CA GLY A 311 -18.18 -8.45 -14.66
C GLY A 311 -17.15 -8.45 -13.52
N LYS A 312 -16.12 -9.32 -13.59
CA LYS A 312 -15.08 -9.42 -12.55
C LYS A 312 -14.12 -8.24 -12.60
N ILE A 313 -13.75 -7.69 -11.45
CA ILE A 313 -12.71 -6.65 -11.32
C ILE A 313 -11.33 -7.31 -11.26
N PRO A 314 -10.29 -6.78 -11.94
CA PRO A 314 -8.97 -7.40 -11.98
C PRO A 314 -8.27 -7.43 -10.61
N HIS A 315 -7.42 -8.43 -10.43
CA HIS A 315 -6.49 -8.52 -9.30
C HIS A 315 -5.34 -7.53 -9.48
N GLU A 316 -4.63 -7.61 -10.61
CA GLU A 316 -3.56 -6.68 -10.96
C GLU A 316 -3.48 -6.46 -12.47
N LEU A 317 -3.07 -5.26 -12.85
CA LEU A 317 -2.74 -4.88 -14.23
C LEU A 317 -1.27 -4.47 -14.32
N ARG A 318 -0.56 -4.96 -15.33
CA ARG A 318 0.85 -4.67 -15.62
C ARG A 318 1.05 -4.48 -17.11
N ALA A 319 2.21 -3.94 -17.46
CA ALA A 319 2.62 -3.79 -18.85
C ALA A 319 2.92 -5.14 -19.52
N GLU A 320 3.47 -6.10 -18.77
CA GLU A 320 4.00 -7.36 -19.28
C GLU A 320 3.63 -8.54 -18.37
N VAL A 321 3.75 -9.76 -18.90
CA VAL A 321 3.64 -11.01 -18.13
C VAL A 321 4.71 -11.02 -17.04
N THR A 322 4.34 -11.45 -15.84
CA THR A 322 5.24 -11.47 -14.69
C THR A 322 5.50 -12.90 -14.20
N ASP A 323 6.77 -13.30 -14.17
CA ASP A 323 7.21 -14.57 -13.60
C ASP A 323 7.73 -14.36 -12.18
N HIS A 324 6.95 -14.80 -11.19
CA HIS A 324 7.31 -14.68 -9.77
C HIS A 324 8.19 -15.84 -9.29
N GLY A 325 8.57 -16.76 -10.19
CA GLY A 325 9.28 -17.98 -9.89
C GLY A 325 8.38 -19.04 -9.24
N ARG A 326 8.93 -20.24 -9.03
CA ARG A 326 8.24 -21.37 -8.37
C ARG A 326 6.91 -21.78 -9.02
N GLY A 327 6.75 -21.52 -10.32
CA GLY A 327 5.56 -21.90 -11.08
C GLY A 327 4.43 -20.87 -11.07
N LEU A 328 4.57 -19.75 -10.37
CA LEU A 328 3.60 -18.65 -10.38
C LEU A 328 3.92 -17.68 -11.53
N VAL A 329 3.13 -17.73 -12.60
CA VAL A 329 3.27 -16.87 -13.78
C VAL A 329 1.93 -16.21 -14.04
N LEU A 330 1.91 -14.87 -13.97
CA LEU A 330 0.68 -14.10 -14.08
C LEU A 330 0.67 -13.32 -15.41
N PRO A 331 -0.44 -13.37 -16.17
CA PRO A 331 -0.59 -12.54 -17.35
C PRO A 331 -0.62 -11.05 -17.00
N ALA A 332 -0.36 -10.20 -17.99
CA ALA A 332 -0.32 -8.75 -17.80
C ALA A 332 -1.63 -8.17 -17.22
N ALA A 333 -2.79 -8.75 -17.58
CA ALA A 333 -4.06 -8.49 -16.90
C ALA A 333 -4.50 -9.79 -16.22
N TYR A 334 -4.49 -9.80 -14.89
CA TYR A 334 -4.82 -10.97 -14.09
C TYR A 334 -6.01 -10.68 -13.17
N TYR A 335 -6.94 -11.62 -13.08
CA TYR A 335 -8.23 -11.49 -12.40
C TYR A 335 -8.40 -12.51 -11.26
N GLY A 336 -7.31 -13.11 -10.77
CA GLY A 336 -7.34 -14.08 -9.66
C GLY A 336 -7.58 -13.45 -8.29
N THR A 337 -8.69 -12.74 -8.14
CA THR A 337 -9.21 -12.13 -6.91
C THR A 337 -10.67 -12.53 -6.76
N HIS A 338 -11.13 -12.83 -5.53
CA HIS A 338 -12.53 -13.15 -5.25
C HIS A 338 -13.21 -12.14 -4.32
N ASP A 339 -12.52 -11.03 -4.02
CA ASP A 339 -12.97 -9.94 -3.14
C ASP A 339 -13.06 -8.58 -3.84
N ALA A 340 -12.25 -8.31 -4.88
CA ALA A 340 -12.17 -7.00 -5.51
C ALA A 340 -13.51 -6.54 -6.13
N THR A 341 -14.31 -7.44 -6.71
CA THR A 341 -15.58 -7.09 -7.36
C THR A 341 -16.60 -6.55 -6.36
N GLN A 342 -16.72 -7.20 -5.20
CA GLN A 342 -17.61 -6.78 -4.11
C GLN A 342 -17.11 -5.49 -3.47
N LEU A 343 -15.79 -5.40 -3.23
CA LEU A 343 -15.14 -4.19 -2.71
C LEU A 343 -15.32 -2.99 -3.64
N TRP A 344 -15.38 -3.21 -4.97
CA TRP A 344 -15.65 -2.16 -5.95
C TRP A 344 -17.08 -1.61 -5.78
N ILE A 345 -18.08 -2.48 -5.61
CA ILE A 345 -19.47 -2.09 -5.40
C ILE A 345 -19.61 -1.30 -4.09
N THR A 346 -19.04 -1.79 -2.99
CA THR A 346 -19.12 -1.11 -1.69
C THR A 346 -18.37 0.22 -1.70
N THR A 347 -17.24 0.31 -2.41
CA THR A 347 -16.49 1.56 -2.56
C THR A 347 -17.26 2.58 -3.42
N LEU A 348 -17.93 2.15 -4.49
CA LEU A 348 -18.81 3.01 -5.30
C LEU A 348 -19.95 3.59 -4.46
N HIS A 349 -20.62 2.74 -3.68
CA HIS A 349 -21.70 3.16 -2.78
C HIS A 349 -21.20 4.14 -1.72
N LYS A 350 -20.07 3.85 -1.07
CA LYS A 350 -19.46 4.75 -0.09
C LYS A 350 -19.07 6.09 -0.74
N ALA A 351 -18.47 6.08 -1.93
CA ALA A 351 -18.11 7.30 -2.64
C ALA A 351 -19.36 8.14 -2.98
N TRP A 352 -20.44 7.52 -3.44
CA TRP A 352 -21.73 8.17 -3.69
C TRP A 352 -22.32 8.79 -2.40
N ARG A 353 -22.34 8.06 -1.30
CA ARG A 353 -22.79 8.55 0.02
C ARG A 353 -21.98 9.73 0.55
N TRP A 354 -20.68 9.75 0.25
CA TRP A 354 -19.76 10.84 0.57
C TRP A 354 -19.77 11.99 -0.45
N GLY A 355 -20.57 11.88 -1.51
CA GLY A 355 -20.86 12.98 -2.44
C GLY A 355 -20.09 12.95 -3.75
N MET A 356 -19.66 11.77 -4.22
CA MET A 356 -19.24 11.59 -5.62
C MET A 356 -20.35 12.10 -6.56
N PRO A 357 -20.03 12.91 -7.59
CA PRO A 357 -21.04 13.52 -8.45
C PRO A 357 -21.97 12.48 -9.11
N THR A 358 -23.27 12.75 -9.06
CA THR A 358 -24.31 11.83 -9.56
C THR A 358 -24.10 11.41 -11.01
N ASP A 359 -23.61 12.30 -11.87
CA ASP A 359 -23.35 11.97 -13.29
C ASP A 359 -22.16 11.02 -13.45
N GLU A 360 -21.14 11.13 -12.59
CA GLU A 360 -20.00 10.20 -12.57
C GLU A 360 -20.44 8.82 -12.04
N VAL A 361 -21.27 8.77 -10.99
CA VAL A 361 -21.85 7.52 -10.50
C VAL A 361 -22.73 6.89 -11.58
N ARG A 362 -23.53 7.69 -12.30
CA ARG A 362 -24.38 7.21 -13.40
C ARG A 362 -23.56 6.54 -14.51
N ALA A 363 -22.39 7.10 -14.83
CA ALA A 363 -21.48 6.52 -15.83
C ALA A 363 -20.95 5.14 -15.43
N LEU A 364 -20.91 4.82 -14.13
CA LEU A 364 -20.43 3.54 -13.60
C LEU A 364 -21.53 2.49 -13.39
N LEU A 365 -22.81 2.83 -13.62
CA LEU A 365 -23.92 1.89 -13.45
C LEU A 365 -23.85 0.63 -14.33
N PRO A 366 -23.37 0.69 -15.60
CA PRO A 366 -23.18 -0.53 -16.39
C PRO A 366 -22.16 -1.48 -15.76
N ALA A 367 -21.05 -0.94 -15.22
CA ALA A 367 -20.05 -1.73 -14.52
C ALA A 367 -20.59 -2.31 -13.20
N LEU A 368 -21.41 -1.54 -12.47
CA LEU A 368 -22.13 -2.03 -11.29
C LEU A 368 -23.04 -3.22 -11.62
N GLN A 369 -23.83 -3.12 -12.68
CA GLN A 369 -24.70 -4.22 -13.13
C GLN A 369 -23.88 -5.46 -13.53
N GLY A 370 -22.73 -5.27 -14.20
CA GLY A 370 -21.79 -6.33 -14.52
C GLY A 370 -21.20 -7.00 -13.27
N ALA A 371 -20.76 -6.21 -12.29
CA ALA A 371 -20.18 -6.71 -11.04
C ALA A 371 -21.21 -7.49 -10.20
N LEU A 372 -22.43 -6.98 -10.11
CA LEU A 372 -23.56 -7.69 -9.50
C LEU A 372 -23.87 -8.99 -10.26
N ALA A 373 -23.98 -8.95 -11.58
CA ALA A 373 -24.21 -10.15 -12.38
C ALA A 373 -23.10 -11.20 -12.17
N TRP A 374 -21.83 -10.79 -12.06
CA TRP A 374 -20.72 -11.70 -11.78
C TRP A 374 -20.91 -12.47 -10.46
N MET A 375 -21.34 -11.78 -9.39
CA MET A 375 -21.61 -12.43 -8.10
C MET A 375 -22.68 -13.52 -8.20
N ARG A 376 -23.69 -13.34 -9.06
CA ARG A 376 -24.78 -14.31 -9.26
C ARG A 376 -24.40 -15.44 -10.21
N ASP A 377 -23.68 -15.12 -11.28
CA ASP A 377 -23.55 -16.01 -12.44
C ASP A 377 -22.22 -16.77 -12.49
N TYR A 378 -21.17 -16.25 -11.85
CA TYR A 378 -19.80 -16.79 -11.99
C TYR A 378 -19.08 -17.05 -10.66
N ALA A 379 -19.44 -16.35 -9.59
CA ALA A 379 -18.72 -16.42 -8.32
C ALA A 379 -19.08 -17.67 -7.48
N ASP A 380 -20.16 -18.36 -7.83
CA ASP A 380 -20.66 -19.62 -7.24
C ASP A 380 -20.72 -20.71 -8.33
N PRO A 381 -19.59 -21.37 -8.64
CA PRO A 381 -19.50 -22.32 -9.75
C PRO A 381 -20.26 -23.64 -9.53
N ASP A 382 -20.54 -24.03 -8.28
CA ASP A 382 -21.25 -25.28 -7.97
C ASP A 382 -22.72 -25.09 -7.55
N GLY A 383 -23.16 -23.84 -7.35
CA GLY A 383 -24.54 -23.46 -7.11
C GLY A 383 -25.01 -23.72 -5.68
N ASP A 384 -24.10 -23.88 -4.72
CA ASP A 384 -24.44 -24.09 -3.31
C ASP A 384 -24.83 -22.80 -2.57
N GLY A 385 -24.69 -21.66 -3.23
CA GLY A 385 -25.06 -20.35 -2.76
C GLY A 385 -23.94 -19.59 -2.02
N PHE A 386 -22.70 -20.07 -2.08
CA PHE A 386 -21.51 -19.38 -1.58
C PHE A 386 -20.55 -19.00 -2.69
N LEU A 387 -19.87 -17.86 -2.48
CA LEU A 387 -18.86 -17.41 -3.42
C LEU A 387 -17.53 -18.12 -3.13
N GLU A 388 -17.03 -18.86 -4.11
CA GLU A 388 -15.82 -19.68 -3.97
C GLU A 388 -14.89 -19.60 -5.17
N TYR A 389 -13.60 -19.81 -4.91
CA TYR A 389 -12.56 -19.76 -5.94
C TYR A 389 -11.77 -21.05 -6.01
N ILE A 390 -11.20 -21.28 -7.19
CA ILE A 390 -10.17 -22.26 -7.48
C ILE A 390 -9.28 -21.68 -8.59
N ASP A 391 -7.96 -21.94 -8.51
CA ASP A 391 -7.08 -21.66 -9.64
C ASP A 391 -7.24 -22.76 -10.71
N GLU A 392 -8.04 -22.49 -11.73
CA GLU A 392 -8.23 -23.39 -12.86
C GLU A 392 -6.99 -23.49 -13.77
N SER A 393 -6.11 -22.48 -13.73
CA SER A 393 -4.93 -22.41 -14.59
C SER A 393 -3.79 -23.31 -14.12
N GLY A 394 -3.72 -23.56 -12.81
CA GLY A 394 -2.64 -24.28 -12.14
C GLY A 394 -1.32 -23.51 -12.02
N HIS A 395 -1.27 -22.26 -12.47
CA HIS A 395 -0.10 -21.38 -12.41
C HIS A 395 -0.41 -19.99 -11.81
N GLY A 396 -1.63 -19.81 -11.28
CA GLY A 396 -2.11 -18.58 -10.66
C GLY A 396 -2.03 -18.62 -9.14
N LEU A 397 -2.72 -17.67 -8.48
CA LEU A 397 -2.82 -17.63 -7.03
C LEU A 397 -3.69 -18.77 -6.50
N ALA A 398 -3.15 -19.55 -5.56
CA ALA A 398 -3.87 -20.63 -4.89
C ALA A 398 -5.02 -20.10 -4.02
N ASN A 399 -4.80 -18.98 -3.33
CA ASN A 399 -5.81 -18.27 -2.56
C ASN A 399 -6.09 -16.91 -3.21
N GLN A 400 -7.36 -16.61 -3.46
CA GLN A 400 -7.78 -15.40 -4.21
C GLN A 400 -8.47 -14.34 -3.31
N GLY A 401 -8.48 -14.54 -1.99
CA GLY A 401 -8.84 -13.49 -1.02
C GLY A 401 -7.63 -12.68 -0.57
N TRP A 402 -7.85 -11.70 0.31
CA TRP A 402 -6.78 -10.82 0.80
C TRP A 402 -5.58 -11.55 1.42
N LYS A 403 -5.82 -12.71 2.05
CA LYS A 403 -4.78 -13.65 2.46
C LYS A 403 -4.43 -14.61 1.33
N ASP A 404 -3.65 -14.14 0.36
CA ASP A 404 -3.35 -14.85 -0.89
C ASP A 404 -2.16 -15.85 -0.84
N SER A 405 -1.50 -16.01 0.32
CA SER A 405 -0.46 -17.04 0.47
C SER A 405 -1.06 -18.44 0.49
N SER A 406 -0.35 -19.43 -0.07
CA SER A 406 -0.85 -20.82 -0.21
C SER A 406 -1.11 -21.55 1.12
N ASP A 407 -0.60 -21.02 2.24
CA ASP A 407 -0.73 -21.56 3.59
C ASP A 407 -1.72 -20.80 4.48
N SER A 408 -2.48 -19.85 3.92
CA SER A 408 -3.36 -18.97 4.70
C SER A 408 -4.63 -19.64 5.24
N VAL A 409 -5.17 -20.61 4.51
CA VAL A 409 -6.39 -21.34 4.89
C VAL A 409 -6.03 -22.75 5.34
N GLN A 410 -6.00 -22.95 6.66
CA GLN A 410 -5.52 -24.19 7.27
C GLN A 410 -6.34 -24.57 8.50
N TRP A 411 -6.44 -25.89 8.71
CA TRP A 411 -7.04 -26.49 9.91
C TRP A 411 -6.16 -26.26 11.15
N PRO A 412 -6.67 -26.47 12.37
CA PRO A 412 -5.90 -26.27 13.60
C PRO A 412 -4.61 -27.09 13.69
N ASP A 413 -4.55 -28.24 13.00
CA ASP A 413 -3.38 -29.11 12.93
C ASP A 413 -2.36 -28.71 11.84
N GLY A 414 -2.66 -27.67 11.05
CA GLY A 414 -1.80 -27.21 9.94
C GLY A 414 -2.16 -27.76 8.57
N THR A 415 -3.12 -28.68 8.48
CA THR A 415 -3.53 -29.23 7.19
C THR A 415 -4.11 -28.12 6.33
N ILE A 416 -3.63 -27.95 5.10
CA ILE A 416 -4.14 -26.92 4.18
C ILE A 416 -5.52 -27.34 3.65
N ALA A 417 -6.46 -26.40 3.63
CA ALA A 417 -7.79 -26.62 3.08
C ALA A 417 -7.70 -26.90 1.57
N THR A 418 -8.50 -27.85 1.10
CA THR A 418 -8.54 -28.20 -0.34
C THR A 418 -9.55 -27.32 -1.04
N ALA A 419 -9.19 -26.75 -2.19
CA ALA A 419 -10.08 -25.95 -3.02
C ALA A 419 -11.22 -26.78 -3.66
N PRO A 420 -12.32 -26.17 -4.13
CA PRO A 420 -12.63 -24.73 -4.07
C PRO A 420 -12.81 -24.23 -2.64
N ILE A 421 -12.46 -22.96 -2.40
CA ILE A 421 -12.51 -22.33 -1.06
C ILE A 421 -13.54 -21.21 -1.05
N ALA A 422 -14.47 -21.25 -0.09
CA ALA A 422 -15.40 -20.16 0.19
C ALA A 422 -14.96 -19.40 1.46
N LEU A 423 -14.34 -18.23 1.31
CA LEU A 423 -13.84 -17.42 2.43
C LEU A 423 -14.96 -16.67 3.14
N CYS A 424 -14.89 -16.54 4.47
CA CYS A 424 -15.94 -15.89 5.25
C CYS A 424 -16.06 -14.40 4.93
N GLU A 425 -14.94 -13.67 4.83
CA GLU A 425 -14.96 -12.23 4.54
C GLU A 425 -15.52 -11.94 3.15
N VAL A 426 -15.29 -12.83 2.18
CA VAL A 426 -15.86 -12.70 0.83
C VAL A 426 -17.39 -12.78 0.89
N GLN A 427 -17.95 -13.64 1.74
CA GLN A 427 -19.41 -13.69 1.93
C GLN A 427 -19.93 -12.41 2.59
N GLY A 428 -19.20 -11.89 3.58
CA GLY A 428 -19.52 -10.59 4.20
C GLY A 428 -19.52 -9.44 3.19
N TYR A 429 -18.49 -9.37 2.35
CA TYR A 429 -18.41 -8.38 1.27
C TYR A 429 -19.52 -8.56 0.24
N ALA A 430 -19.85 -9.80 -0.11
CA ALA A 430 -20.92 -10.11 -1.06
C ALA A 430 -22.28 -9.67 -0.53
N TYR A 431 -22.57 -9.92 0.75
CA TYR A 431 -23.76 -9.41 1.41
C TYR A 431 -23.81 -7.87 1.36
N ALA A 432 -22.73 -7.20 1.78
CA ALA A 432 -22.66 -5.74 1.78
C ALA A 432 -22.81 -5.16 0.37
N ALA A 433 -22.18 -5.76 -0.63
CA ALA A 433 -22.26 -5.36 -2.03
C ALA A 433 -23.67 -5.53 -2.61
N ALA A 434 -24.38 -6.61 -2.28
CA ALA A 434 -25.75 -6.82 -2.72
C ALA A 434 -26.70 -5.75 -2.14
N ILE A 435 -26.57 -5.42 -0.84
CA ILE A 435 -27.37 -4.36 -0.20
C ILE A 435 -27.03 -2.98 -0.78
N ALA A 436 -25.75 -2.65 -0.89
CA ALA A 436 -25.27 -1.39 -1.45
C ALA A 436 -25.67 -1.21 -2.92
N GLY A 437 -25.53 -2.28 -3.71
CA GLY A 437 -25.96 -2.35 -5.10
C GLY A 437 -27.46 -2.15 -5.24
N ALA A 438 -28.27 -2.83 -4.42
CA ALA A 438 -29.73 -2.64 -4.41
C ALA A 438 -30.15 -1.20 -4.11
N GLU A 439 -29.45 -0.52 -3.18
CA GLU A 439 -29.68 0.89 -2.91
C GLU A 439 -29.36 1.76 -4.13
N LEU A 440 -28.18 1.58 -4.76
CA LEU A 440 -27.82 2.30 -5.97
C LEU A 440 -28.83 2.04 -7.12
N LEU A 441 -29.24 0.79 -7.34
CA LEU A 441 -30.27 0.48 -8.34
C LEU A 441 -31.56 1.24 -8.06
N THR A 442 -32.03 1.23 -6.81
CA THR A 442 -33.24 1.96 -6.40
C THR A 442 -33.09 3.47 -6.64
N SER A 443 -32.00 4.06 -6.17
CA SER A 443 -31.74 5.50 -6.24
C SER A 443 -31.59 6.04 -7.66
N PHE A 444 -31.14 5.20 -8.60
CA PHE A 444 -30.98 5.56 -10.00
C PHE A 444 -32.10 5.03 -10.91
N GLY A 445 -33.16 4.43 -10.33
CA GLY A 445 -34.34 3.97 -11.06
C GLY A 445 -34.09 2.76 -11.96
N LEU A 446 -33.15 1.89 -11.59
CA LEU A 446 -32.86 0.62 -12.25
C LEU A 446 -33.62 -0.54 -11.57
N GLU A 447 -33.95 -1.57 -12.36
CA GLU A 447 -34.60 -2.79 -11.88
C GLU A 447 -33.60 -3.72 -11.14
N GLY A 448 -34.10 -4.71 -10.40
CA GLY A 448 -33.27 -5.74 -9.76
C GLY A 448 -32.99 -5.54 -8.26
N ALA A 449 -33.41 -4.40 -7.67
CA ALA A 449 -33.06 -4.06 -6.30
C ALA A 449 -33.64 -5.03 -5.25
N GLU A 450 -34.91 -5.44 -5.39
CA GLU A 450 -35.53 -6.36 -4.43
C GLU A 450 -34.94 -7.77 -4.54
N GLU A 451 -34.63 -8.22 -5.76
CA GLU A 451 -33.97 -9.50 -6.01
C GLU A 451 -32.60 -9.56 -5.31
N TRP A 452 -31.85 -8.45 -5.32
CA TRP A 452 -30.57 -8.38 -4.61
C TRP A 452 -30.71 -8.36 -3.09
N ARG A 453 -31.78 -7.74 -2.55
CA ARG A 453 -32.06 -7.80 -1.11
C ARG A 453 -32.46 -9.22 -0.68
N GLU A 454 -33.27 -9.91 -1.48
CA GLU A 454 -33.63 -11.31 -1.24
C GLU A 454 -32.40 -12.23 -1.36
N TRP A 455 -31.56 -12.02 -2.37
CA TRP A 455 -30.29 -12.75 -2.53
C TRP A 455 -29.39 -12.59 -1.29
N ALA A 456 -29.25 -11.35 -0.79
CA ALA A 456 -28.45 -11.07 0.41
C ALA A 456 -29.05 -11.73 1.67
N ALA A 457 -30.37 -11.68 1.85
CA ALA A 457 -31.05 -12.33 2.96
C ALA A 457 -30.80 -13.86 2.96
N ASN A 458 -30.91 -14.48 1.79
CA ASN A 458 -30.63 -15.91 1.63
C ASN A 458 -29.16 -16.27 1.91
N LEU A 459 -28.21 -15.45 1.46
CA LEU A 459 -26.78 -15.64 1.78
C LEU A 459 -26.55 -15.57 3.30
N ARG A 460 -27.16 -14.59 3.97
CA ARG A 460 -27.05 -14.42 5.42
C ARG A 460 -27.59 -15.63 6.19
N GLU A 461 -28.74 -16.16 5.79
CA GLU A 461 -29.30 -17.37 6.42
C GLU A 461 -28.37 -18.58 6.22
N ARG A 462 -27.93 -18.85 4.99
CA ARG A 462 -27.00 -19.95 4.71
C ARG A 462 -25.67 -19.81 5.46
N PHE A 463 -25.12 -18.60 5.53
CA PHE A 463 -23.88 -18.33 6.25
C PHE A 463 -24.01 -18.71 7.73
N ARG A 464 -25.10 -18.30 8.38
CA ARG A 464 -25.38 -18.65 9.78
C ARG A 464 -25.46 -20.16 10.00
N GLU A 465 -26.02 -20.90 9.05
CA GLU A 465 -26.19 -22.35 9.17
C GLU A 465 -24.89 -23.14 8.96
N THR A 466 -23.92 -22.63 8.21
CA THR A 466 -22.80 -23.43 7.68
C THR A 466 -21.42 -22.97 8.12
N PHE A 467 -21.20 -21.66 8.30
CA PHE A 467 -19.88 -21.13 8.64
C PHE A 467 -19.57 -21.19 10.14
N TRP A 468 -20.55 -21.43 11.01
CA TRP A 468 -20.31 -21.42 12.46
C TRP A 468 -19.71 -22.74 12.95
N VAL A 469 -18.51 -22.66 13.53
CA VAL A 469 -17.75 -23.78 14.10
C VAL A 469 -17.26 -23.40 15.49
N ASP A 470 -17.43 -24.29 16.47
CA ASP A 470 -17.01 -24.05 17.87
C ASP A 470 -17.49 -22.70 18.46
N GLY A 471 -18.62 -22.20 17.98
CA GLY A 471 -19.23 -20.95 18.45
C GLY A 471 -18.67 -19.67 17.82
N TYR A 472 -17.89 -19.73 16.74
CA TYR A 472 -17.45 -18.57 15.97
C TYR A 472 -17.47 -18.86 14.44
N PRO A 473 -17.41 -17.84 13.57
CA PRO A 473 -17.32 -18.07 12.13
C PRO A 473 -15.97 -18.69 11.73
N ALA A 474 -16.02 -19.80 10.99
CA ALA A 474 -14.88 -20.41 10.31
C ALA A 474 -14.25 -19.43 9.32
N ILE A 475 -12.94 -19.54 9.09
CA ILE A 475 -12.25 -18.73 8.08
C ILE A 475 -12.77 -19.02 6.67
N ALA A 476 -13.14 -20.28 6.40
CA ALA A 476 -13.63 -20.72 5.10
C ALA A 476 -14.47 -22.00 5.19
N LEU A 477 -15.15 -22.33 4.09
CA LEU A 477 -15.51 -23.72 3.75
C LEU A 477 -14.48 -24.29 2.77
N ASP A 478 -14.07 -25.55 2.96
CA ASP A 478 -13.23 -26.28 2.00
C ASP A 478 -14.05 -26.88 0.85
N GLY A 479 -13.39 -27.55 -0.11
CA GLY A 479 -14.04 -28.17 -1.26
C GLY A 479 -14.96 -29.34 -0.94
N ALA A 480 -14.98 -29.81 0.31
CA ALA A 480 -15.98 -30.75 0.83
C ALA A 480 -17.09 -30.04 1.64
N LYS A 481 -17.13 -28.70 1.55
CA LYS A 481 -18.03 -27.77 2.25
C LYS A 481 -17.96 -27.89 3.76
N ARG A 482 -16.78 -28.25 4.28
CA ARG A 482 -16.56 -28.36 5.73
C ARG A 482 -16.03 -27.03 6.26
N PRO A 483 -16.56 -26.51 7.38
CA PRO A 483 -16.07 -25.29 7.98
C PRO A 483 -14.67 -25.49 8.56
N VAL A 484 -13.71 -24.75 8.01
CA VAL A 484 -12.31 -24.77 8.43
C VAL A 484 -12.17 -24.03 9.76
N ALA A 485 -12.00 -24.80 10.84
CA ALA A 485 -11.84 -24.27 12.19
C ALA A 485 -10.49 -23.58 12.40
N GLY A 486 -10.40 -22.74 13.43
CA GLY A 486 -9.19 -22.00 13.78
C GLY A 486 -9.41 -20.49 13.72
N PRO A 487 -9.34 -19.77 14.86
CA PRO A 487 -9.55 -18.34 14.87
C PRO A 487 -8.49 -17.60 14.04
N ALA A 488 -8.95 -16.70 13.18
CA ALA A 488 -8.14 -15.87 12.30
C ALA A 488 -8.79 -14.49 12.17
N SER A 489 -8.02 -13.49 11.75
CA SER A 489 -8.51 -12.11 11.64
C SER A 489 -9.65 -11.90 10.65
N ASN A 490 -9.85 -12.80 9.67
CA ASN A 490 -10.86 -12.69 8.62
C ASN A 490 -12.28 -12.43 9.14
N MET A 491 -12.65 -12.97 10.31
CA MET A 491 -13.96 -12.74 10.91
C MET A 491 -14.19 -11.25 11.28
N GLY A 492 -13.11 -10.49 11.52
CA GLY A 492 -13.18 -9.05 11.75
C GLY A 492 -13.73 -8.27 10.55
N HIS A 493 -13.61 -8.83 9.35
CA HIS A 493 -14.16 -8.24 8.12
C HIS A 493 -15.66 -8.54 7.92
N LEU A 494 -16.27 -9.38 8.77
CA LEU A 494 -17.72 -9.60 8.79
C LEU A 494 -18.46 -8.49 9.55
N LEU A 495 -17.79 -7.83 10.50
CA LEU A 495 -18.35 -6.82 11.38
C LEU A 495 -18.82 -5.59 10.58
N GLY A 496 -20.02 -5.10 10.84
CA GLY A 496 -20.56 -3.91 10.16
C GLY A 496 -21.00 -4.13 8.71
N THR A 497 -20.84 -5.35 8.15
CA THR A 497 -21.38 -5.69 6.82
C THR A 497 -22.89 -5.92 6.84
N GLY A 498 -23.43 -6.28 8.01
CA GLY A 498 -24.83 -6.67 8.21
C GLY A 498 -25.11 -8.16 7.98
N ILE A 499 -24.11 -8.97 7.62
CA ILE A 499 -24.27 -10.43 7.51
C ILE A 499 -24.48 -11.05 8.90
N LEU A 500 -23.81 -10.52 9.93
CA LEU A 500 -23.99 -10.91 11.33
C LEU A 500 -25.08 -10.07 11.97
N ASP A 501 -25.81 -10.64 12.94
CA ASP A 501 -26.58 -9.85 13.90
C ASP A 501 -25.71 -9.33 15.06
N GLN A 502 -26.29 -8.47 15.90
CA GLN A 502 -25.55 -7.82 17.00
C GLN A 502 -24.97 -8.82 18.03
N ALA A 503 -25.65 -9.95 18.28
CA ALA A 503 -25.16 -10.95 19.22
C ALA A 503 -24.00 -11.74 18.60
N GLU A 504 -24.11 -12.06 17.31
CA GLU A 504 -23.06 -12.68 16.51
C GLU A 504 -21.81 -11.77 16.41
N GLU A 505 -21.99 -10.47 16.19
CA GLU A 505 -20.89 -9.48 16.18
C GLU A 505 -20.18 -9.39 17.54
N ALA A 506 -20.92 -9.48 18.65
CA ALA A 506 -20.33 -9.48 19.99
C ALA A 506 -19.44 -10.72 20.22
N VAL A 507 -19.86 -11.90 19.75
CA VAL A 507 -19.05 -13.13 19.83
C VAL A 507 -17.78 -12.99 19.01
N VAL A 508 -17.88 -12.46 17.79
CA VAL A 508 -16.71 -12.19 16.94
C VAL A 508 -15.75 -11.20 17.63
N ALA A 509 -16.27 -10.13 18.22
CA ALA A 509 -15.45 -9.17 18.94
C ALA A 509 -14.69 -9.79 20.12
N ASP A 510 -15.31 -10.69 20.89
CA ASP A 510 -14.67 -11.39 22.00
C ASP A 510 -13.52 -12.29 21.52
N VAL A 511 -13.70 -12.99 20.38
CA VAL A 511 -12.63 -13.81 19.78
C VAL A 511 -11.45 -12.94 19.34
N LEU A 512 -11.73 -11.84 18.64
CA LEU A 512 -10.71 -10.92 18.11
C LEU A 512 -9.94 -10.20 19.23
N ALA A 513 -10.61 -9.91 20.36
CA ALA A 513 -10.01 -9.29 21.54
C ALA A 513 -9.17 -10.25 22.39
N SER A 514 -9.17 -11.55 22.07
CA SER A 514 -8.34 -12.53 22.78
C SER A 514 -6.85 -12.23 22.61
N GLY A 515 -6.04 -12.52 23.64
CA GLY A 515 -4.58 -12.34 23.58
C GLY A 515 -3.87 -13.25 22.57
N ASP A 516 -4.60 -14.18 21.95
CA ASP A 516 -4.11 -15.00 20.84
C ASP A 516 -4.12 -14.23 19.51
N LEU A 517 -5.07 -13.32 19.33
CA LEU A 517 -5.20 -12.49 18.12
C LEU A 517 -4.75 -11.05 18.36
N ASP A 518 -5.22 -10.38 19.41
CA ASP A 518 -4.69 -9.05 19.78
C ASP A 518 -3.25 -9.20 20.30
N SER A 519 -2.29 -8.66 19.54
CA SER A 519 -0.87 -8.68 19.91
C SER A 519 -0.46 -7.55 20.84
N GLY A 520 -1.32 -6.56 21.04
CA GLY A 520 -0.96 -5.28 21.65
C GLY A 520 -0.20 -4.33 20.71
N PHE A 521 0.10 -4.77 19.49
CA PHE A 521 0.55 -3.94 18.37
C PHE A 521 -0.46 -3.91 17.21
N GLY A 522 -1.52 -4.73 17.29
CA GLY A 522 -2.54 -4.90 16.25
C GLY A 522 -2.98 -6.37 16.17
N LEU A 523 -3.83 -6.68 15.20
CA LEU A 523 -4.47 -7.99 15.08
C LEU A 523 -3.58 -8.99 14.32
N ARG A 524 -3.27 -10.13 14.93
CA ARG A 524 -2.57 -11.23 14.26
C ARG A 524 -3.49 -11.89 13.23
N THR A 525 -2.91 -12.27 12.11
CA THR A 525 -3.64 -12.96 11.03
C THR A 525 -4.11 -14.35 11.42
N LEU A 526 -3.44 -15.01 12.34
CA LEU A 526 -3.75 -16.36 12.80
C LEU A 526 -3.56 -16.46 14.32
N SER A 527 -4.47 -17.16 15.00
CA SER A 527 -4.39 -17.37 16.44
C SER A 527 -3.13 -18.13 16.85
N LYS A 528 -2.52 -17.73 17.98
CA LYS A 528 -1.40 -18.44 18.63
C LYS A 528 -1.71 -19.90 18.99
N ALA A 529 -2.98 -20.27 19.09
CA ALA A 529 -3.39 -21.63 19.38
C ALA A 529 -3.22 -22.59 18.18
N MET A 530 -3.04 -22.06 16.96
CA MET A 530 -2.89 -22.85 15.75
C MET A 530 -1.49 -23.47 15.67
N THR A 531 -1.39 -24.74 15.25
CA THR A 531 -0.12 -25.50 15.21
C THR A 531 0.96 -24.80 14.37
N HIS A 532 0.55 -24.13 13.29
CA HIS A 532 1.44 -23.42 12.38
C HIS A 532 1.38 -21.90 12.53
N PHE A 533 0.97 -21.41 13.71
CA PHE A 533 1.20 -20.03 14.07
C PHE A 533 2.69 -19.70 13.94
N ASN A 534 2.99 -18.69 13.14
CA ASN A 534 4.32 -18.14 12.97
C ASN A 534 4.26 -16.63 13.22
N PRO A 535 4.94 -16.10 14.26
CA PRO A 535 4.93 -14.67 14.56
C PRO A 535 5.53 -13.80 13.44
N LEU A 536 6.21 -14.41 12.45
CA LEU A 536 6.69 -13.76 11.23
C LEU A 536 6.14 -14.46 9.97
N GLY A 537 4.98 -15.11 10.07
CA GLY A 537 4.29 -15.73 8.94
C GLY A 537 3.48 -14.70 8.15
N TYR A 538 3.59 -14.70 6.82
CA TYR A 538 2.98 -13.68 5.95
C TYR A 538 1.47 -13.53 6.19
N HIS A 539 0.72 -14.64 6.20
CA HIS A 539 -0.69 -14.68 6.63
C HIS A 539 -0.95 -15.68 7.77
N THR A 540 0.12 -16.13 8.44
CA THR A 540 0.07 -17.20 9.45
C THR A 540 0.48 -16.72 10.85
N GLY A 541 0.41 -15.41 11.11
CA GLY A 541 0.59 -14.85 12.45
C GLY A 541 1.09 -13.40 12.52
N SER A 542 1.54 -12.82 11.39
CA SER A 542 1.86 -11.38 11.30
C SER A 542 0.63 -10.49 11.52
N VAL A 543 0.88 -9.21 11.77
CA VAL A 543 -0.10 -8.13 11.88
C VAL A 543 -0.06 -7.27 10.63
N TRP A 544 -1.22 -7.06 10.02
CA TRP A 544 -1.41 -6.18 8.87
C TRP A 544 -2.18 -4.92 9.31
N PRO A 545 -1.65 -3.70 9.10
CA PRO A 545 -2.32 -2.48 9.52
C PRO A 545 -3.72 -2.31 8.91
N HIS A 546 -3.90 -2.71 7.64
CA HIS A 546 -5.19 -2.57 6.96
C HIS A 546 -6.26 -3.54 7.52
N ASP A 547 -5.91 -4.80 7.77
CA ASP A 547 -6.76 -5.81 8.40
C ASP A 547 -7.21 -5.36 9.80
N THR A 548 -6.25 -4.86 10.59
CA THR A 548 -6.56 -4.27 11.90
C THR A 548 -7.47 -3.05 11.76
N ALA A 549 -7.24 -2.16 10.78
CA ALA A 549 -8.06 -0.97 10.56
C ALA A 549 -9.49 -1.30 10.10
N MET A 550 -9.68 -2.27 9.21
CA MET A 550 -10.99 -2.74 8.79
C MET A 550 -11.75 -3.35 9.97
N THR A 551 -11.07 -4.17 10.76
CA THR A 551 -11.64 -4.72 12.01
C THR A 551 -12.01 -3.62 13.00
N VAL A 552 -11.18 -2.60 13.19
CA VAL A 552 -11.48 -1.44 14.06
C VAL A 552 -12.73 -0.70 13.58
N GLN A 553 -12.86 -0.46 12.26
CA GLN A 553 -14.06 0.16 11.69
C GLN A 553 -15.32 -0.66 11.96
N GLY A 554 -15.25 -1.97 11.73
CA GLY A 554 -16.34 -2.91 11.99
C GLY A 554 -16.73 -2.98 13.47
N LEU A 555 -15.74 -3.06 14.38
CA LEU A 555 -15.98 -3.10 15.83
C LEU A 555 -16.66 -1.82 16.34
N TYR A 556 -16.22 -0.63 15.88
CA TYR A 556 -16.92 0.61 16.24
C TYR A 556 -18.34 0.66 15.69
N ALA A 557 -18.54 0.23 14.43
CA ALA A 557 -19.88 0.17 13.82
C ALA A 557 -20.81 -0.81 14.56
N ALA A 558 -20.28 -1.91 15.08
CA ALA A 558 -20.99 -2.92 15.88
C ALA A 558 -21.19 -2.51 17.36
N GLY A 559 -20.70 -1.33 17.77
CA GLY A 559 -20.77 -0.86 19.16
C GLY A 559 -19.75 -1.52 20.12
N GLN A 560 -18.83 -2.34 19.60
CA GLN A 560 -17.79 -3.07 20.36
C GLN A 560 -16.55 -2.19 20.60
N SER A 561 -16.80 -1.00 21.16
CA SER A 561 -15.80 0.08 21.24
C SER A 561 -14.57 -0.27 22.06
N ALA A 562 -14.69 -1.05 23.15
CA ALA A 562 -13.53 -1.41 23.99
C ALA A 562 -12.48 -2.24 23.22
N ALA A 563 -12.92 -3.24 22.46
CA ALA A 563 -12.04 -4.05 21.61
C ALA A 563 -11.40 -3.19 20.51
N ALA A 564 -12.19 -2.31 19.88
CA ALA A 564 -11.69 -1.38 18.87
C ALA A 564 -10.59 -0.46 19.44
N THR A 565 -10.83 0.14 20.61
CA THR A 565 -9.86 1.02 21.29
C THR A 565 -8.56 0.31 21.63
N SER A 566 -8.60 -0.98 22.03
CA SER A 566 -7.39 -1.77 22.25
C SER A 566 -6.51 -1.83 21.00
N LEU A 567 -7.12 -2.21 19.87
CA LEU A 567 -6.42 -2.31 18.58
C LEU A 567 -5.93 -0.95 18.07
N VAL A 568 -6.69 0.13 18.25
CA VAL A 568 -6.23 1.50 17.95
C VAL A 568 -4.96 1.83 18.71
N ASN A 569 -4.94 1.57 20.02
CA ASN A 569 -3.75 1.82 20.84
C ASN A 569 -2.56 0.94 20.43
N GLY A 570 -2.83 -0.28 19.96
CA GLY A 570 -1.81 -1.16 19.38
C GLY A 570 -1.17 -0.57 18.14
N LEU A 571 -1.98 -0.10 17.18
CA LEU A 571 -1.47 0.52 15.95
C LEU A 571 -0.71 1.83 16.21
N VAL A 572 -1.16 2.66 17.16
CA VAL A 572 -0.42 3.89 17.55
C VAL A 572 0.96 3.53 18.12
N ARG A 573 1.05 2.45 18.91
CA ARG A 573 2.32 1.95 19.44
C ARG A 573 3.22 1.39 18.33
N ALA A 574 2.65 0.62 17.41
CA ALA A 574 3.39 0.09 16.26
C ALA A 574 3.92 1.22 15.37
N ALA A 575 3.12 2.26 15.12
CA ALA A 575 3.52 3.40 14.30
C ALA A 575 4.80 4.06 14.83
N GLU A 576 4.90 4.27 16.14
CA GLU A 576 6.10 4.83 16.78
C GLU A 576 7.36 3.96 16.57
N ALA A 577 7.22 2.63 16.59
CA ALA A 577 8.34 1.71 16.37
C ALA A 577 8.86 1.69 14.92
N PHE A 578 8.06 2.15 13.97
CA PHE A 578 8.40 2.21 12.53
C PHE A 578 8.55 3.65 12.04
N ASP A 579 8.96 4.59 12.89
CA ASP A 579 9.13 6.02 12.56
C ASP A 579 7.89 6.61 11.86
N TYR A 580 6.70 6.20 12.32
CA TYR A 580 5.38 6.61 11.83
C TYR A 580 5.05 6.22 10.39
N ARG A 581 5.89 5.42 9.73
CA ARG A 581 5.63 4.80 8.42
C ARG A 581 5.47 3.30 8.62
N LEU A 582 4.23 2.88 8.92
CA LEU A 582 3.91 1.46 9.08
C LEU A 582 4.22 0.69 7.78
N PRO A 583 4.89 -0.46 7.87
CA PRO A 583 5.12 -1.33 6.71
C PRO A 583 3.83 -2.05 6.31
N GLU A 584 3.88 -2.74 5.18
CA GLU A 584 2.84 -3.66 4.70
C GLU A 584 2.34 -4.61 5.81
N LEU A 585 3.27 -5.23 6.53
CA LEU A 585 3.03 -6.11 7.67
C LEU A 585 4.24 -6.11 8.62
N TYR A 586 4.01 -6.52 9.86
CA TYR A 586 5.05 -6.77 10.86
C TYR A 586 4.62 -7.93 11.76
N GLY A 587 5.49 -8.37 12.65
CA GLY A 587 5.21 -9.53 13.50
C GLY A 587 5.78 -9.40 14.89
N GLY A 588 6.13 -10.55 15.47
CA GLY A 588 6.68 -10.66 16.81
C GLY A 588 5.78 -11.41 17.78
N SER A 589 6.28 -11.59 19.00
CA SER A 589 5.59 -12.32 20.07
C SER A 589 4.41 -11.53 20.63
N GLY A 590 4.46 -10.20 20.53
CA GLY A 590 3.45 -9.28 21.08
C GLY A 590 3.72 -8.94 22.55
N LEU A 591 2.74 -8.29 23.19
CA LEU A 591 2.80 -7.97 24.62
C LEU A 591 2.36 -9.17 25.48
N PRO A 592 2.97 -9.37 26.66
CA PRO A 592 4.03 -8.56 27.28
C PRO A 592 5.48 -8.98 26.91
N GLU A 593 5.67 -9.92 25.98
CA GLU A 593 6.97 -10.51 25.68
C GLU A 593 7.96 -9.52 25.02
N GLU A 594 7.45 -8.58 24.22
CA GLU A 594 8.24 -7.60 23.46
C GLU A 594 7.73 -6.17 23.70
N ASN A 595 8.62 -5.18 23.65
CA ASN A 595 8.24 -3.76 23.79
C ASN A 595 8.01 -3.05 22.45
N THR A 596 8.46 -3.66 21.35
CA THR A 596 8.33 -3.16 19.98
C THR A 596 8.02 -4.34 19.05
N PRO A 597 7.20 -4.14 18.00
CA PRO A 597 6.96 -5.19 17.01
C PRO A 597 8.24 -5.56 16.27
N THR A 598 8.29 -6.78 15.76
CA THR A 598 9.41 -7.28 14.94
C THR A 598 9.17 -6.94 13.46
N PRO A 599 10.11 -6.27 12.76
CA PRO A 599 9.98 -6.00 11.33
C PRO A 599 9.85 -7.28 10.50
N TYR A 600 8.94 -7.30 9.53
CA TYR A 600 8.85 -8.40 8.57
C TYR A 600 9.90 -8.19 7.46
N PRO A 601 10.81 -9.14 7.19
CA PRO A 601 11.99 -8.84 6.38
C PRO A 601 11.72 -8.37 4.96
N LEU A 602 10.60 -8.78 4.36
CA LEU A 602 10.26 -8.54 2.95
C LEU A 602 9.15 -7.50 2.77
N SER A 603 8.69 -6.83 3.84
CA SER A 603 7.53 -5.94 3.77
C SER A 603 7.85 -4.68 2.98
N CYS A 604 6.95 -4.29 2.07
CA CYS A 604 7.00 -2.96 1.45
C CYS A 604 6.84 -1.87 2.51
N ARG A 605 7.60 -0.77 2.37
CA ARG A 605 7.54 0.40 3.25
C ARG A 605 7.86 1.67 2.45
N PRO A 606 6.89 2.55 2.17
CA PRO A 606 5.48 2.49 2.59
C PRO A 606 4.65 1.44 1.83
N GLN A 607 3.40 1.24 2.24
CA GLN A 607 2.39 0.43 1.54
C GLN A 607 1.04 1.17 1.61
N ALA A 608 0.29 1.23 0.50
CA ALA A 608 -0.89 2.06 0.32
C ALA A 608 -1.96 1.80 1.39
N TRP A 609 -2.35 0.54 1.60
CA TRP A 609 -3.40 0.23 2.58
C TRP A 609 -2.95 0.43 4.03
N ALA A 610 -1.63 0.40 4.30
CA ALA A 610 -1.08 0.63 5.63
C ALA A 610 -1.00 2.13 5.93
N ALA A 611 -0.70 2.93 4.93
CA ALA A 611 -0.77 4.38 5.02
C ALA A 611 -2.23 4.84 5.18
N ALA A 612 -3.14 4.32 4.35
CA ALA A 612 -4.57 4.62 4.40
C ALA A 612 -5.24 4.20 5.73
N ALA A 613 -4.76 3.12 6.36
CA ALA A 613 -5.22 2.65 7.67
C ALA A 613 -5.19 3.73 8.75
N ALA A 614 -4.22 4.65 8.72
CA ALA A 614 -4.15 5.74 9.70
C ALA A 614 -5.38 6.64 9.66
N VAL A 615 -5.84 7.02 8.46
CA VAL A 615 -7.05 7.83 8.26
C VAL A 615 -8.28 7.08 8.73
N ALA A 616 -8.40 5.81 8.33
CA ALA A 616 -9.50 4.94 8.73
C ALA A 616 -9.63 4.81 10.25
N VAL A 617 -8.52 4.54 10.95
CA VAL A 617 -8.47 4.33 12.40
C VAL A 617 -8.79 5.61 13.17
N VAL A 618 -8.21 6.75 12.76
CA VAL A 618 -8.42 8.03 13.45
C VAL A 618 -9.88 8.49 13.34
N ILE A 619 -10.52 8.24 12.20
CA ILE A 619 -11.90 8.69 11.95
C ILE A 619 -12.94 7.68 12.47
N ALA A 620 -12.61 6.38 12.56
CA ALA A 620 -13.59 5.33 12.87
C ALA A 620 -14.36 5.58 14.18
N ALA A 621 -13.69 6.01 15.24
CA ALA A 621 -14.30 6.24 16.55
C ALA A 621 -15.33 7.39 16.55
N LEU A 622 -15.33 8.27 15.54
CA LEU A 622 -16.30 9.36 15.41
C LEU A 622 -17.65 8.87 14.86
N GLY A 623 -17.70 7.71 14.21
CA GLY A 623 -18.92 7.15 13.63
C GLY A 623 -19.57 8.07 12.59
N ILE A 624 -18.76 8.65 11.69
CA ILE A 624 -19.21 9.54 10.62
C ILE A 624 -19.89 8.73 9.51
N SER A 625 -21.18 8.96 9.32
CA SER A 625 -22.00 8.31 8.29
C SER A 625 -22.76 9.36 7.48
N PRO A 626 -22.17 9.86 6.39
CA PRO A 626 -22.83 10.83 5.52
C PRO A 626 -23.82 10.16 4.56
N ASP A 627 -24.83 10.94 4.20
CA ASP A 627 -25.76 10.68 3.12
C ASP A 627 -25.96 11.98 2.34
N VAL A 628 -24.91 12.36 1.60
CA VAL A 628 -24.90 13.57 0.75
C VAL A 628 -26.07 13.58 -0.23
N PRO A 629 -26.44 12.47 -0.91
CA PRO A 629 -27.59 12.45 -1.81
C PRO A 629 -28.90 12.91 -1.16
N ASN A 630 -29.11 12.62 0.13
CA ASN A 630 -30.27 13.05 0.88
C ASN A 630 -30.01 14.28 1.79
N GLY A 631 -28.80 14.85 1.74
CA GLY A 631 -28.45 16.06 2.47
C GLY A 631 -28.23 15.89 3.98
N THR A 632 -27.99 14.66 4.47
CA THR A 632 -27.90 14.39 5.91
C THR A 632 -26.52 13.86 6.33
N LEU A 633 -26.11 14.20 7.55
CA LEU A 633 -24.88 13.70 8.17
C LEU A 633 -25.19 13.16 9.56
N ARG A 634 -24.96 11.88 9.79
CA ARG A 634 -25.00 11.29 11.13
C ARG A 634 -23.60 11.16 11.70
N ILE A 635 -23.42 11.53 12.96
CA ILE A 635 -22.18 11.33 13.69
C ILE A 635 -22.49 10.63 15.01
N THR A 636 -21.95 9.44 15.23
CA THR A 636 -22.20 8.62 16.42
C THR A 636 -20.86 8.25 17.07
N PRO A 637 -20.31 9.11 17.94
CA PRO A 637 -19.05 8.84 18.61
C PRO A 637 -19.12 7.57 19.46
N ALA A 638 -18.04 6.80 19.45
CA ALA A 638 -17.90 5.59 20.24
C ALA A 638 -17.93 5.88 21.75
N GLU A 639 -18.54 4.98 22.52
CA GLU A 639 -18.58 5.06 23.99
C GLU A 639 -17.17 5.05 24.59
N ASN A 640 -16.33 4.08 24.18
CA ASN A 640 -14.91 4.07 24.49
C ASN A 640 -14.16 4.81 23.38
N PHE A 641 -14.11 6.14 23.46
CA PHE A 641 -13.29 6.94 22.55
C PHE A 641 -11.82 6.90 23.00
N PRO A 642 -10.85 6.67 22.09
CA PRO A 642 -9.43 6.47 22.45
C PRO A 642 -8.73 7.71 23.02
N TRP A 643 -9.29 8.90 22.82
CA TRP A 643 -8.69 10.20 23.13
C TRP A 643 -9.67 11.10 23.88
N LYS A 644 -9.18 12.01 24.73
CA LYS A 644 -10.05 13.02 25.35
C LYS A 644 -10.20 14.24 24.45
N ASN A 645 -9.14 14.55 23.70
CA ASN A 645 -9.10 15.70 22.80
C ASN A 645 -8.66 15.25 21.41
N LEU A 646 -9.49 15.59 20.41
CA LEU A 646 -9.21 15.35 18.99
C LEU A 646 -9.76 16.53 18.19
N GLN A 647 -8.96 17.08 17.29
CA GLN A 647 -9.36 18.07 16.30
C GLN A 647 -9.06 17.48 14.93
N LEU A 648 -10.03 17.54 14.03
CA LEU A 648 -9.90 17.16 12.63
C LEU A 648 -10.49 18.26 11.75
N ALA A 649 -9.72 18.73 10.77
CA ALA A 649 -10.20 19.63 9.72
C ALA A 649 -9.70 19.16 8.35
N GLY A 650 -10.24 19.73 7.28
CA GLY A 650 -9.90 19.34 5.90
C GLY A 650 -10.57 18.07 5.40
N LEU A 651 -11.53 17.48 6.14
CA LEU A 651 -12.26 16.32 5.65
C LEU A 651 -13.22 16.74 4.53
N ARG A 652 -13.29 15.95 3.45
CA ARG A 652 -14.11 16.25 2.27
C ARG A 652 -15.48 15.61 2.39
N LEU A 653 -16.53 16.38 2.09
CA LEU A 653 -17.91 15.91 2.08
C LEU A 653 -18.71 16.63 1.00
N GLY A 654 -19.09 15.91 -0.06
CA GLY A 654 -19.62 16.54 -1.28
C GLY A 654 -18.64 17.58 -1.84
N SER A 655 -19.15 18.80 -2.10
CA SER A 655 -18.32 19.93 -2.55
C SER A 655 -17.75 20.78 -1.40
N GLY A 656 -18.01 20.40 -0.14
CA GLY A 656 -17.60 21.16 1.04
C GLY A 656 -16.62 20.42 1.96
N GLU A 657 -16.42 21.00 3.14
CA GLU A 657 -15.48 20.50 4.13
C GLU A 657 -16.17 20.24 5.48
N LEU A 658 -15.82 19.13 6.14
CA LEU A 658 -16.22 18.79 7.49
C LEU A 658 -15.04 19.00 8.45
N SER A 659 -15.28 19.72 9.54
CA SER A 659 -14.31 19.90 10.62
C SER A 659 -14.96 19.60 11.97
N LEU A 660 -14.28 18.83 12.81
CA LEU A 660 -14.79 18.29 14.07
C LEU A 660 -13.80 18.56 15.20
N ALA A 661 -14.33 18.77 16.41
CA ALA A 661 -13.52 18.89 17.61
C ALA A 661 -14.16 18.13 18.78
N LEU A 662 -13.45 17.15 19.31
CA LEU A 662 -13.71 16.53 20.61
C LEU A 662 -12.91 17.28 21.67
N THR A 663 -13.56 17.78 22.72
CA THR A 663 -12.90 18.45 23.86
C THR A 663 -13.43 17.85 25.15
N ASP A 664 -12.53 17.28 25.95
CA ASP A 664 -12.88 16.54 27.19
C ASP A 664 -14.01 15.51 27.00
N GLY A 665 -14.04 14.85 25.83
CA GLY A 665 -15.06 13.86 25.47
C GLY A 665 -16.36 14.42 24.87
N GLU A 666 -16.52 15.74 24.79
CA GLU A 666 -17.67 16.37 24.13
C GLU A 666 -17.35 16.69 22.66
N LEU A 667 -18.14 16.14 21.73
CA LEU A 667 -17.96 16.37 20.29
C LEU A 667 -18.72 17.64 19.85
N ALA A 668 -18.03 18.51 19.12
CA ALA A 668 -18.59 19.67 18.43
C ALA A 668 -18.28 19.63 16.93
N VAL A 669 -19.30 19.84 16.10
CA VAL A 669 -19.12 20.08 14.67
C VAL A 669 -18.75 21.55 14.45
N ARG A 670 -17.54 21.80 13.94
CA ARG A 670 -17.03 23.16 13.70
C ARG A 670 -17.46 23.70 12.35
N ASN A 671 -17.50 22.82 11.35
CA ASN A 671 -17.92 23.12 9.98
C ASN A 671 -18.54 21.87 9.37
N SER A 672 -19.65 22.02 8.63
CA SER A 672 -20.28 20.94 7.87
C SER A 672 -21.06 21.51 6.70
N PRO A 673 -20.95 20.93 5.49
CA PRO A 673 -21.78 21.33 4.35
C PRO A 673 -23.17 20.68 4.39
N LEU A 674 -23.41 19.73 5.31
CA LEU A 674 -24.68 19.02 5.49
C LEU A 674 -25.31 19.33 6.84
N GLU A 675 -26.62 19.11 6.93
CA GLU A 675 -27.34 19.14 8.20
C GLU A 675 -26.93 17.92 9.06
N VAL A 676 -26.43 18.22 10.27
CA VAL A 676 -26.00 17.20 11.25
C VAL A 676 -27.20 16.74 12.05
N GLN A 677 -27.41 15.43 12.10
CA GLN A 677 -28.49 14.77 12.87
C GLN A 677 -28.01 14.24 14.21
#